data_AF-A0A358Y4R0-F1
#
_entry.id   AF-A0A358Y4R0-F1
#
_cell.length_a   1.000
_cell.length_b   1.000
_cell.length_c   1.000
_cell.angle_alpha   90.00
_cell.angle_beta   90.00
_cell.angle_gamma   90.00
#
_symmetry.space_group_name_H-M   'P 1'
#
loop_
_entity.id
_entity.type
_entity.pdbx_description
1 polymer ?
#
loop_
_entity_poly.entity_id
_entity_poly.type
_entity_poly.pdbx_seq_one_letter_code
_entity_poly.pdbx_strand_id
1 'polypeptide(L)'
;MAEIKKQDALDYHSSGKPGKIEVVPTKPYASQRDLSLAYSPGVAEPCLKIADNKEDVYKYTSKGNLVAVISNGTAVLGLGDIGPEASKPVMEGKGLLFKIFADIDVFDIEIDAKDPELFIQTVKAIAPTFGGINLEDIKAPEAFEIERRLKEELDIPIMHDDQHGTAIISSAALLNALELAKKKIDKVKIVVSGAGASALSCAKLYHSLGAKLENIFMFDSKGLLTKDRNDLDPMKQFFAVHTRWVSFADAFKKADVFLGLSRAGLVNKEMIAAMTKDPIVFALANPEPEISFKEATSVRKDIIMATGRSDHPNQVNNVLGFPFIFRGALDVRATTINEEMKLAAVKAIASLAKETIPEEVIEAYGEKNISFGREQIIPKPLDPRLIYYVAPAVAKAAIDSGVAKSPIKDWDEYEQTLKNRLGLDNKLLRNITSKAQANPKSVVFPEGDNVKILKAAQQAYEEGVARPILLGKKNRIQELIKEYAIEIPELVIIDPKSEEEEKRRIDFGKTLFERRKRKGLTEFEAIQLMRERNYFGAMLVDKGIADAMITGLTRSYRSSIKPVLQIIGLEKDVKVVAGMYILNTKRGPFFLADTTVNVNPTADQIAEITFNVSKVIRKFKVTPRIALLGYSNFGSSPGEDSEKMSKAVSMLHEKHPALNVDGEMQANFALNSELMNEKFPFSQLANKEVNTLVFPNLSAGNITYKTLQQMMDVDAIGPILVGLRKPVHILQLGSSVREIINMVKIAVIDAQSK
;
A
#
# COMPACT_ATOMS: atom_id res chain seq x y z
N MET A 1 11.46 16.80 7.30
CA MET A 1 10.28 16.83 8.19
C MET A 1 10.42 18.00 9.15
N ALA A 2 9.32 18.62 9.60
CA ALA A 2 9.37 19.59 10.69
C ALA A 2 9.75 18.88 12.00
N GLU A 3 10.49 19.56 12.87
CA GLU A 3 10.86 19.05 14.20
C GLU A 3 9.59 18.85 15.04
N ILE A 4 9.30 17.60 15.46
CA ILE A 4 8.14 17.28 16.29
C ILE A 4 8.34 17.91 17.67
N LYS A 5 7.45 18.79 18.09
CA LYS A 5 7.55 19.40 19.43
C LYS A 5 7.03 18.41 20.47
N LYS A 6 7.57 18.50 21.70
CA LYS A 6 7.09 17.70 22.84
C LYS A 6 5.58 17.81 23.04
N GLN A 7 5.01 19.00 22.85
CA GLN A 7 3.58 19.23 23.00
C GLN A 7 2.76 18.49 21.94
N ASP A 8 3.22 18.46 20.69
CA ASP A 8 2.52 17.75 19.60
C ASP A 8 2.36 16.26 19.94
N ALA A 9 3.38 15.64 20.54
CA ALA A 9 3.32 14.24 20.98
C ALA A 9 2.32 14.03 22.13
N LEU A 10 2.24 14.95 23.10
CA LEU A 10 1.28 14.87 24.21
C LEU A 10 -0.15 15.11 23.73
N ASP A 11 -0.34 16.08 22.84
CA ASP A 11 -1.64 16.41 22.26
C ASP A 11 -2.14 15.24 21.40
N TYR A 12 -1.26 14.57 20.64
CA TYR A 12 -1.60 13.37 19.88
C TYR A 12 -2.18 12.24 20.74
N HIS A 13 -1.72 12.08 21.99
CA HIS A 13 -2.21 11.03 22.89
C HIS A 13 -3.44 11.43 23.71
N SER A 14 -3.69 12.73 23.87
CA SER A 14 -4.76 13.25 24.74
C SER A 14 -5.96 13.83 24.00
N SER A 15 -5.79 14.28 22.75
CA SER A 15 -6.83 14.93 21.97
C SER A 15 -7.92 13.96 21.52
N GLY A 16 -9.19 14.36 21.66
CA GLY A 16 -10.32 13.51 21.30
C GLY A 16 -10.56 12.40 22.32
N LYS A 17 -10.38 11.14 21.91
CA LYS A 17 -10.43 9.98 22.79
C LYS A 17 -9.00 9.63 23.22
N PRO A 18 -8.65 9.66 24.52
CA PRO A 18 -7.29 9.37 24.97
C PRO A 18 -6.81 7.97 24.60
N GLY A 19 -5.50 7.84 24.36
CA GLY A 19 -4.86 6.61 23.91
C GLY A 19 -4.91 6.43 22.39
N LYS A 20 -4.36 5.32 21.89
CA LYS A 20 -4.20 5.08 20.44
C LYS A 20 -5.02 3.91 19.89
N ILE A 21 -5.68 3.16 20.77
CA ILE A 21 -6.40 1.93 20.41
C ILE A 21 -7.78 1.90 21.05
N GLU A 22 -8.69 1.14 20.44
CA GLU A 22 -10.02 0.86 20.98
C GLU A 22 -10.50 -0.53 20.61
N VAL A 23 -11.43 -1.07 21.41
CA VAL A 23 -12.11 -2.34 21.12
C VAL A 23 -13.44 -2.04 20.46
N VAL A 24 -13.64 -2.58 19.25
CA VAL A 24 -14.86 -2.40 18.46
C VAL A 24 -15.53 -3.76 18.19
N PRO A 25 -16.84 -3.91 18.42
CA PRO A 25 -17.56 -5.13 18.06
C PRO A 25 -17.51 -5.42 16.55
N THR A 26 -17.31 -6.69 16.19
CA THR A 26 -17.23 -7.13 14.78
C THR A 26 -18.53 -7.76 14.24
N LYS A 27 -19.52 -7.96 15.12
CA LYS A 27 -20.84 -8.55 14.80
C LYS A 27 -21.95 -7.52 15.05
N PRO A 28 -23.12 -7.65 14.38
CA PRO A 28 -24.30 -6.85 14.72
C PRO A 28 -24.62 -6.92 16.21
N TYR A 29 -25.14 -5.83 16.77
CA TYR A 29 -25.48 -5.72 18.21
C TYR A 29 -26.70 -4.82 18.46
N ALA A 30 -27.45 -4.46 17.41
CA ALA A 30 -28.49 -3.43 17.48
C ALA A 30 -29.90 -3.98 17.76
N SER A 31 -30.11 -5.30 17.64
CA SER A 31 -31.40 -5.94 17.88
C SER A 31 -31.37 -6.92 19.06
N GLN A 32 -32.55 -7.26 19.59
CA GLN A 32 -32.69 -8.30 20.61
C GLN A 32 -32.12 -9.65 20.13
N ARG A 33 -32.31 -9.98 18.85
CA ARG A 33 -31.74 -11.18 18.22
C ARG A 33 -30.23 -11.13 18.20
N ASP A 34 -29.65 -9.98 17.90
CA ASP A 34 -28.19 -9.84 17.89
C ASP A 34 -27.62 -10.06 19.30
N LEU A 35 -28.26 -9.47 20.33
CA LEU A 35 -27.85 -9.66 21.72
C LEU A 35 -28.00 -11.12 22.17
N SER A 36 -29.05 -11.83 21.74
CA SER A 36 -29.23 -13.24 22.10
C SER A 36 -28.27 -14.18 21.40
N LEU A 37 -27.65 -13.75 20.29
CA LEU A 37 -26.58 -14.48 19.60
C LEU A 37 -25.19 -14.12 20.14
N ALA A 38 -24.95 -12.83 20.39
CA ALA A 38 -23.68 -12.33 20.91
C ALA A 38 -23.45 -12.72 22.38
N TYR A 39 -24.53 -12.92 23.14
CA TYR A 39 -24.50 -13.31 24.54
C TYR A 39 -25.52 -14.42 24.82
N SER A 40 -26.06 -14.49 26.04
CA SER A 40 -27.01 -15.52 26.43
C SER A 40 -28.34 -15.42 25.68
N PRO A 41 -28.92 -16.56 25.24
CA PRO A 41 -28.41 -17.93 25.43
C PRO A 41 -27.45 -18.40 24.31
N GLY A 42 -27.38 -17.73 23.17
CA GLY A 42 -26.69 -18.23 21.96
C GLY A 42 -25.19 -18.46 22.11
N VAL A 43 -24.50 -17.67 22.94
CA VAL A 43 -23.06 -17.81 23.21
C VAL A 43 -22.68 -19.15 23.85
N ALA A 44 -23.64 -19.88 24.45
CA ALA A 44 -23.38 -21.19 25.04
C ALA A 44 -22.93 -22.22 23.98
N GLU A 45 -23.45 -22.14 22.75
CA GLU A 45 -23.15 -23.09 21.67
C GLU A 45 -21.66 -23.09 21.26
N PRO A 46 -21.02 -21.95 20.92
CA PRO A 46 -19.58 -21.94 20.65
C PRO A 46 -18.75 -22.35 21.87
N CYS A 47 -19.16 -22.04 23.11
CA CYS A 47 -18.46 -22.48 24.32
C CYS A 47 -18.45 -24.01 24.44
N LEU A 48 -19.60 -24.67 24.26
CA LEU A 48 -19.70 -26.13 24.27
C LEU A 48 -18.87 -26.76 23.15
N LYS A 49 -18.88 -26.18 21.95
CA LYS A 49 -18.04 -26.65 20.84
C LYS A 49 -16.54 -26.57 21.12
N ILE A 50 -16.09 -25.50 21.76
CA ILE A 50 -14.68 -25.35 22.18
C ILE A 50 -14.33 -26.32 23.31
N ALA A 51 -15.28 -26.60 24.22
CA ALA A 51 -15.09 -27.59 25.28
C ALA A 51 -14.93 -29.02 24.71
N ASP A 52 -15.72 -29.36 23.68
CA ASP A 52 -15.62 -30.63 22.95
C ASP A 52 -14.30 -30.71 22.15
N ASN A 53 -13.92 -29.62 21.46
CA ASN A 53 -12.71 -29.54 20.66
C ASN A 53 -12.01 -28.18 20.84
N LYS A 54 -10.91 -28.17 21.60
CA LYS A 54 -10.15 -26.93 21.89
C LYS A 54 -9.69 -26.18 20.63
N GLU A 55 -9.46 -26.87 19.52
CA GLU A 55 -9.03 -26.26 18.25
C GLU A 55 -10.07 -25.29 17.68
N ASP A 56 -11.36 -25.50 17.98
CA ASP A 56 -12.45 -24.63 17.52
C ASP A 56 -12.40 -23.22 18.12
N VAL A 57 -11.52 -22.99 19.10
CA VAL A 57 -11.24 -21.63 19.60
C VAL A 57 -10.78 -20.70 18.47
N TYR A 58 -10.03 -21.21 17.49
CA TYR A 58 -9.57 -20.44 16.34
C TYR A 58 -10.68 -20.14 15.32
N LYS A 59 -11.80 -20.86 15.40
CA LYS A 59 -12.96 -20.72 14.52
C LYS A 59 -14.01 -19.78 15.09
N TYR A 60 -14.29 -19.89 16.39
CA TYR A 60 -15.39 -19.18 17.03
C TYR A 60 -14.96 -17.94 17.85
N THR A 61 -13.66 -17.68 17.96
CA THR A 61 -13.13 -16.52 18.70
C THR A 61 -12.12 -15.73 17.87
N SER A 62 -11.71 -14.57 18.38
CA SER A 62 -10.66 -13.74 17.78
C SER A 62 -9.23 -14.29 17.96
N LYS A 63 -9.02 -15.39 18.71
CA LYS A 63 -7.68 -15.92 19.04
C LYS A 63 -6.77 -16.02 17.81
N GLY A 64 -7.27 -16.48 16.66
CA GLY A 64 -6.46 -16.64 15.45
C GLY A 64 -5.90 -15.35 14.84
N ASN A 65 -6.38 -14.19 15.24
CA ASN A 65 -5.92 -12.88 14.76
C ASN A 65 -5.41 -11.95 15.88
N LEU A 66 -5.44 -12.41 17.13
CA LEU A 66 -5.18 -11.59 18.32
C LEU A 66 -3.77 -11.84 18.86
N VAL A 67 -2.98 -10.78 18.98
CA VAL A 67 -1.62 -10.82 19.56
C VAL A 67 -1.59 -10.07 20.88
N ALA A 68 -0.89 -10.60 21.87
CA ALA A 68 -0.54 -9.84 23.07
C ALA A 68 0.78 -9.09 22.85
N VAL A 69 0.80 -7.78 23.09
CA VAL A 69 2.06 -7.04 23.26
C VAL A 69 2.31 -6.94 24.76
N ILE A 70 3.33 -7.64 25.27
CA ILE A 70 3.56 -7.80 26.71
C ILE A 70 4.89 -7.17 27.10
N SER A 71 4.85 -6.30 28.11
CA SER A 71 6.02 -5.68 28.73
C SER A 71 5.88 -5.59 30.24
N ASN A 72 7.00 -5.47 30.96
CA ASN A 72 7.04 -5.02 32.35
C ASN A 72 7.67 -3.63 32.52
N GLY A 73 7.95 -2.93 31.41
CA GLY A 73 8.48 -1.57 31.40
C GLY A 73 9.90 -1.42 31.95
N THR A 74 10.69 -2.50 31.97
CA THR A 74 12.04 -2.50 32.56
C THR A 74 13.14 -2.02 31.61
N ALA A 75 12.86 -1.91 30.31
CA ALA A 75 13.81 -1.42 29.30
C ALA A 75 13.12 -0.62 28.19
N VAL A 76 12.27 0.36 28.56
CA VAL A 76 11.48 1.12 27.59
C VAL A 76 12.36 2.04 26.76
N LEU A 77 12.53 1.72 25.47
CA LEU A 77 13.35 2.50 24.54
C LEU A 77 14.77 2.78 25.12
N GLY A 78 15.21 4.05 25.13
CA GLY A 78 16.42 4.50 25.81
C GLY A 78 16.19 5.04 27.23
N LEU A 79 14.97 4.90 27.78
CA LEU A 79 14.56 5.47 29.07
C LEU A 79 14.86 4.53 30.25
N GLY A 80 15.02 3.22 29.97
CA GLY A 80 15.32 2.21 30.97
C GLY A 80 14.07 1.74 31.73
N ASP A 81 14.26 1.41 33.00
CA ASP A 81 13.18 0.93 33.89
C ASP A 81 12.34 2.10 34.38
N ILE A 82 11.22 2.34 33.68
CA ILE A 82 10.24 3.40 34.01
C ILE A 82 8.91 2.83 34.51
N GLY A 83 8.81 1.51 34.61
CA GLY A 83 7.64 0.79 35.10
C GLY A 83 6.56 0.52 34.03
N PRO A 84 5.63 -0.40 34.34
CA PRO A 84 4.60 -0.87 33.42
C PRO A 84 3.68 0.25 32.92
N GLU A 85 3.15 1.12 33.79
CA GLU A 85 2.20 2.16 33.38
C GLU A 85 2.83 3.18 32.44
N ALA A 86 4.10 3.54 32.66
CA ALA A 86 4.82 4.46 31.80
C ALA A 86 5.21 3.83 30.45
N SER A 87 5.26 2.50 30.36
CA SER A 87 5.49 1.77 29.11
C SER A 87 4.26 1.71 28.19
N LYS A 88 3.05 1.84 28.77
CA LYS A 88 1.77 1.69 28.07
C LYS A 88 1.67 2.47 26.75
N PRO A 89 2.07 3.75 26.66
CA PRO A 89 2.03 4.45 25.38
C PRO A 89 2.87 3.76 24.30
N VAL A 90 4.01 3.16 24.63
CA VAL A 90 4.81 2.41 23.64
C VAL A 90 4.08 1.15 23.20
N MET A 91 3.48 0.41 24.14
CA MET A 91 2.74 -0.82 23.86
C MET A 91 1.47 -0.59 23.02
N GLU A 92 0.67 0.43 23.33
CA GLU A 92 -0.44 0.86 22.47
C GLU A 92 0.05 1.25 21.06
N GLY A 93 1.24 1.86 20.98
CA GLY A 93 1.89 2.19 19.73
C GLY A 93 2.19 0.95 18.89
N LYS A 94 2.73 -0.12 19.51
CA LYS A 94 2.95 -1.41 18.84
C LYS A 94 1.63 -2.01 18.37
N GLY A 95 0.57 -1.94 19.19
CA GLY A 95 -0.78 -2.38 18.81
C GLY A 95 -1.32 -1.66 17.57
N LEU A 96 -1.19 -0.34 17.52
CA LEU A 96 -1.54 0.46 16.34
C LEU A 96 -0.79 -0.01 15.09
N LEU A 97 0.52 -0.25 15.19
CA LEU A 97 1.36 -0.66 14.05
C LEU A 97 0.99 -2.07 13.55
N PHE A 98 0.73 -3.02 14.44
CA PHE A 98 0.19 -4.34 14.07
C PHE A 98 -1.12 -4.22 13.28
N LYS A 99 -2.03 -3.34 13.72
CA LYS A 99 -3.33 -3.19 13.09
C LYS A 99 -3.24 -2.57 11.70
N ILE A 100 -2.53 -1.45 11.55
CA ILE A 100 -2.50 -0.71 10.28
C ILE A 100 -1.66 -1.38 9.20
N PHE A 101 -0.62 -2.14 9.58
CA PHE A 101 0.29 -2.76 8.61
C PHE A 101 -0.05 -4.22 8.28
N ALA A 102 -0.71 -4.93 9.19
CA ALA A 102 -0.93 -6.36 9.06
C ALA A 102 -2.35 -6.84 9.40
N ASP A 103 -3.27 -5.92 9.75
CA ASP A 103 -4.63 -6.24 10.20
C ASP A 103 -4.63 -7.27 11.35
N ILE A 104 -3.70 -7.10 12.29
CA ILE A 104 -3.59 -7.92 13.50
C ILE A 104 -4.22 -7.14 14.65
N ASP A 105 -5.14 -7.78 15.37
CA ASP A 105 -5.75 -7.21 16.55
C ASP A 105 -4.80 -7.39 17.74
N VAL A 106 -4.71 -6.39 18.61
CA VAL A 106 -3.76 -6.40 19.73
C VAL A 106 -4.44 -6.00 21.03
N PHE A 107 -4.08 -6.71 22.10
CA PHE A 107 -4.12 -6.15 23.44
C PHE A 107 -2.69 -5.94 23.93
N ASP A 108 -2.43 -4.73 24.40
CA ASP A 108 -1.26 -4.40 25.20
C ASP A 108 -1.48 -4.82 26.67
N ILE A 109 -0.49 -5.48 27.24
CA ILE A 109 -0.54 -6.05 28.59
C ILE A 109 0.74 -5.64 29.33
N GLU A 110 0.59 -4.64 30.21
CA GLU A 110 1.66 -4.17 31.08
C GLU A 110 1.64 -4.96 32.41
N ILE A 111 2.65 -5.82 32.61
CA ILE A 111 2.74 -6.68 33.80
C ILE A 111 3.66 -6.04 34.84
N ASP A 112 3.13 -5.73 36.03
CA ASP A 112 3.93 -5.32 37.18
C ASP A 112 4.63 -6.52 37.87
N ALA A 113 5.58 -7.11 37.16
CA ALA A 113 6.41 -8.21 37.65
C ALA A 113 7.85 -8.06 37.15
N LYS A 114 8.77 -7.78 38.08
CA LYS A 114 10.22 -7.75 37.82
C LYS A 114 10.88 -9.12 37.96
N ASP A 115 10.25 -10.04 38.69
CA ASP A 115 10.70 -11.44 38.81
C ASP A 115 10.38 -12.21 37.51
N PRO A 116 11.39 -12.83 36.86
CA PRO A 116 11.18 -13.55 35.60
C PRO A 116 10.19 -14.70 35.71
N GLU A 117 10.20 -15.46 36.81
CA GLU A 117 9.33 -16.63 36.96
C GLU A 117 7.88 -16.20 37.12
N LEU A 118 7.59 -15.19 37.96
CA LEU A 118 6.25 -14.61 38.06
C LEU A 118 5.76 -14.06 36.72
N PHE A 119 6.63 -13.39 35.95
CA PHE A 119 6.30 -12.91 34.61
C PHE A 119 5.95 -14.07 33.68
N ILE A 120 6.77 -15.12 33.62
CA ILE A 120 6.54 -16.32 32.79
C ILE A 120 5.20 -16.98 33.16
N GLN A 121 4.93 -17.19 34.45
CA GLN A 121 3.68 -17.82 34.90
C GLN A 121 2.45 -16.97 34.55
N THR A 122 2.57 -15.65 34.67
CA THR A 122 1.49 -14.72 34.30
C THR A 122 1.20 -14.81 32.80
N VAL A 123 2.23 -14.75 31.96
CA VAL A 123 2.08 -14.86 30.50
C VAL A 123 1.47 -16.19 30.10
N LYS A 124 1.91 -17.30 30.70
CA LYS A 124 1.34 -18.63 30.44
C LYS A 124 -0.13 -18.72 30.82
N ALA A 125 -0.52 -18.11 31.94
CA ALA A 125 -1.91 -18.13 32.42
C ALA A 125 -2.86 -17.41 31.45
N ILE A 126 -2.40 -16.35 30.78
CA ILE A 126 -3.22 -15.57 29.83
C ILE A 126 -3.08 -16.01 28.37
N ALA A 127 -2.11 -16.86 28.04
CA ALA A 127 -1.87 -17.38 26.69
C ALA A 127 -3.09 -18.01 25.97
N PRO A 128 -4.08 -18.64 26.66
CA PRO A 128 -5.29 -19.13 25.99
C PRO A 128 -6.05 -18.08 25.18
N THR A 129 -5.96 -16.79 25.52
CA THR A 129 -6.61 -15.68 24.80
C THR A 129 -5.97 -15.39 23.44
N PHE A 130 -4.66 -15.60 23.30
CA PHE A 130 -3.87 -15.02 22.21
C PHE A 130 -3.44 -16.05 21.17
N GLY A 131 -3.41 -15.64 19.91
CA GLY A 131 -2.85 -16.41 18.80
C GLY A 131 -1.35 -16.27 18.66
N GLY A 132 -0.73 -15.28 19.30
CA GLY A 132 0.71 -15.04 19.38
C GLY A 132 1.08 -14.02 20.45
N ILE A 133 2.35 -13.99 20.87
CA ILE A 133 2.84 -13.09 21.91
C ILE A 133 4.09 -12.35 21.43
N ASN A 134 4.01 -11.02 21.45
CA ASN A 134 5.12 -10.11 21.20
C ASN A 134 5.65 -9.58 22.54
N LEU A 135 6.87 -9.97 22.92
CA LEU A 135 7.55 -9.44 24.11
C LEU A 135 8.29 -8.15 23.77
N GLU A 136 8.18 -7.14 24.62
CA GLU A 136 8.68 -5.80 24.34
C GLU A 136 9.30 -5.15 25.58
N ASP A 137 10.39 -4.39 25.41
CA ASP A 137 10.96 -3.51 26.43
C ASP A 137 11.25 -4.21 27.78
N ILE A 138 11.76 -5.45 27.72
CA ILE A 138 12.20 -6.24 28.88
C ILE A 138 13.72 -6.21 28.98
N LYS A 139 14.25 -5.90 30.17
CA LYS A 139 15.70 -5.82 30.38
C LYS A 139 16.39 -7.18 30.21
N ALA A 140 17.64 -7.13 29.76
CA ALA A 140 18.55 -8.27 29.78
C ALA A 140 19.29 -8.36 31.13
N PRO A 141 19.65 -9.56 31.62
CA PRO A 141 19.54 -10.87 30.94
C PRO A 141 18.19 -11.58 31.05
N GLU A 142 17.25 -11.07 31.87
CA GLU A 142 15.98 -11.72 32.17
C GLU A 142 15.13 -11.98 30.92
N ALA A 143 15.12 -11.04 29.97
CA ALA A 143 14.41 -11.15 28.69
C ALA A 143 14.70 -12.43 27.90
N PHE A 144 15.93 -12.95 27.98
CA PHE A 144 16.31 -14.16 27.25
C PHE A 144 15.74 -15.43 27.89
N GLU A 145 15.77 -15.51 29.22
CA GLU A 145 15.20 -16.63 29.95
C GLU A 145 13.68 -16.66 29.75
N ILE A 146 13.03 -15.50 29.87
CA ILE A 146 11.60 -15.32 29.63
C ILE A 146 11.23 -15.81 28.23
N GLU A 147 11.90 -15.31 27.19
CA GLU A 147 11.59 -15.73 25.82
C GLU A 147 11.82 -17.23 25.60
N ARG A 148 12.95 -17.77 26.06
CA ARG A 148 13.29 -19.19 25.89
C ARG A 148 12.26 -20.09 26.57
N ARG A 149 11.96 -19.85 27.85
CA ARG A 149 10.99 -20.64 28.63
C ARG A 149 9.59 -20.56 28.02
N LEU A 150 9.15 -19.37 27.61
CA LEU A 150 7.84 -19.21 26.99
C LEU A 150 7.74 -19.93 25.64
N LYS A 151 8.80 -19.90 24.81
CA LYS A 151 8.86 -20.66 23.55
C LYS A 151 8.86 -22.18 23.74
N GLU A 152 9.45 -22.67 24.83
CA GLU A 152 9.49 -24.10 25.17
C GLU A 152 8.16 -24.59 25.77
N GLU A 153 7.44 -23.73 26.48
CA GLU A 153 6.27 -24.10 27.28
C GLU A 153 4.91 -23.77 26.65
N LEU A 154 4.88 -22.96 25.58
CA LEU A 154 3.65 -22.56 24.88
C LEU A 154 3.64 -23.04 23.43
N ASP A 155 2.45 -23.24 22.88
CA ASP A 155 2.23 -23.77 21.52
C ASP A 155 1.75 -22.72 20.50
N ILE A 156 2.08 -21.46 20.79
CA ILE A 156 1.77 -20.26 19.98
C ILE A 156 3.08 -19.51 19.67
N PRO A 157 3.14 -18.74 18.56
CA PRO A 157 4.33 -18.01 18.16
C PRO A 157 4.66 -16.91 19.17
N ILE A 158 5.92 -16.90 19.62
CA ILE A 158 6.45 -15.90 20.56
C ILE A 158 7.69 -15.26 19.93
N MET A 159 7.78 -13.94 20.01
CA MET A 159 8.96 -13.20 19.57
C MET A 159 9.20 -12.02 20.48
N HIS A 160 10.45 -11.81 20.89
CA HIS A 160 10.88 -10.55 21.48
C HIS A 160 11.35 -9.58 20.38
N ASP A 161 10.66 -8.47 20.18
CA ASP A 161 10.93 -7.58 19.04
C ASP A 161 12.28 -6.86 19.14
N ASP A 162 12.64 -6.35 20.32
CA ASP A 162 13.94 -5.69 20.53
C ASP A 162 15.15 -6.59 20.24
N GLN A 163 14.96 -7.91 20.34
CA GLN A 163 16.00 -8.90 20.03
C GLN A 163 15.98 -9.25 18.55
N HIS A 164 14.85 -9.77 18.07
CA HIS A 164 14.77 -10.39 16.75
C HIS A 164 14.39 -9.40 15.65
N GLY A 165 13.56 -8.39 15.95
CA GLY A 165 13.18 -7.34 15.00
C GLY A 165 14.41 -6.60 14.49
N THR A 166 15.24 -6.07 15.41
CA THR A 166 16.48 -5.39 15.03
C THR A 166 17.46 -6.31 14.30
N ALA A 167 17.57 -7.58 14.70
CA ALA A 167 18.40 -8.56 14.02
C ALA A 167 17.97 -8.79 12.56
N ILE A 168 16.67 -8.95 12.32
CA ILE A 168 16.12 -9.20 10.97
C ILE A 168 16.34 -7.99 10.07
N ILE A 169 16.02 -6.78 10.53
CA ILE A 169 16.12 -5.59 9.69
C ILE A 169 17.58 -5.22 9.41
N SER A 170 18.45 -5.29 10.42
CA SER A 170 19.88 -5.06 10.23
C SER A 170 20.51 -6.11 9.31
N SER A 171 20.06 -7.36 9.38
CA SER A 171 20.51 -8.42 8.46
C SER A 171 20.07 -8.19 7.02
N ALA A 172 18.83 -7.74 6.80
CA ALA A 172 18.34 -7.40 5.46
C ALA A 172 19.13 -6.23 4.87
N ALA A 173 19.38 -5.19 5.68
CA ALA A 173 20.24 -4.07 5.31
C ALA A 173 21.67 -4.54 5.00
N LEU A 174 22.23 -5.45 5.80
CA LEU A 174 23.57 -5.97 5.61
C LEU A 174 23.72 -6.70 4.28
N LEU A 175 22.77 -7.57 3.91
CA LEU A 175 22.83 -8.30 2.62
C LEU A 175 22.90 -7.34 1.44
N ASN A 176 22.03 -6.32 1.42
CA ASN A 176 22.00 -5.33 0.36
C ASN A 176 23.24 -4.41 0.37
N ALA A 177 23.72 -4.02 1.55
CA ALA A 177 24.94 -3.22 1.67
C ALA A 177 26.18 -3.98 1.21
N LEU A 178 26.29 -5.28 1.53
CA LEU A 178 27.38 -6.15 1.07
C LEU A 178 27.37 -6.30 -0.45
N GLU A 179 26.20 -6.43 -1.07
CA GLU A 179 26.04 -6.50 -2.52
C GLU A 179 26.51 -5.21 -3.20
N LEU A 180 26.06 -4.04 -2.71
CA LEU A 180 26.50 -2.73 -3.20
C LEU A 180 28.01 -2.51 -3.01
N ALA A 181 28.56 -2.97 -1.88
CA ALA A 181 30.00 -2.93 -1.59
C ALA A 181 30.81 -4.02 -2.32
N LYS A 182 30.15 -4.96 -2.99
CA LYS A 182 30.75 -6.15 -3.64
C LYS A 182 31.61 -6.99 -2.68
N LYS A 183 31.15 -7.15 -1.44
CA LYS A 183 31.82 -7.92 -0.36
C LYS A 183 31.10 -9.24 -0.10
N LYS A 184 31.85 -10.27 0.29
CA LYS A 184 31.27 -11.57 0.69
C LYS A 184 31.20 -11.67 2.21
N ILE A 185 30.05 -12.09 2.74
CA ILE A 185 29.77 -12.12 4.19
C ILE A 185 30.74 -13.00 4.99
N ASP A 186 31.28 -14.06 4.38
CA ASP A 186 32.23 -14.98 4.99
C ASP A 186 33.66 -14.42 5.09
N LYS A 187 33.92 -13.27 4.47
CA LYS A 187 35.24 -12.61 4.42
C LYS A 187 35.30 -11.25 5.12
N VAL A 188 34.15 -10.67 5.49
CA VAL A 188 34.12 -9.33 6.08
C VAL A 188 34.51 -9.36 7.55
N LYS A 189 35.31 -8.38 7.98
CA LYS A 189 35.58 -8.13 9.40
C LYS A 189 34.47 -7.25 9.98
N ILE A 190 33.78 -7.77 11.00
CA ILE A 190 32.62 -7.13 11.64
C ILE A 190 33.01 -6.68 13.05
N VAL A 191 32.89 -5.38 13.35
CA VAL A 191 33.06 -4.83 14.69
C VAL A 191 31.69 -4.56 15.28
N VAL A 192 31.41 -5.14 16.44
CA VAL A 192 30.12 -4.97 17.13
C VAL A 192 30.34 -4.23 18.45
N SER A 193 29.69 -3.08 18.60
CA SER A 193 29.62 -2.36 19.86
C SER A 193 28.33 -2.70 20.59
N GLY A 194 28.47 -3.34 21.76
CA GLY A 194 27.36 -3.85 22.55
C GLY A 194 27.37 -5.39 22.58
N ALA A 195 27.02 -5.93 23.74
CA ALA A 195 26.83 -7.37 23.97
C ALA A 195 25.51 -7.61 24.73
N GLY A 196 24.52 -6.75 24.49
CA GLY A 196 23.14 -6.90 24.98
C GLY A 196 22.29 -7.75 24.03
N ALA A 197 20.98 -7.81 24.30
CA ALA A 197 20.07 -8.72 23.61
C ALA A 197 19.95 -8.48 22.10
N SER A 198 19.81 -7.24 21.67
CA SER A 198 19.80 -6.89 20.25
C SER A 198 21.13 -7.21 19.57
N ALA A 199 22.27 -6.89 20.19
CA ALA A 199 23.59 -7.11 19.60
C ALA A 199 23.93 -8.59 19.42
N LEU A 200 23.66 -9.40 20.44
CA LEU A 200 23.83 -10.86 20.39
C LEU A 200 22.94 -11.48 19.32
N SER A 201 21.67 -11.05 19.22
CA SER A 201 20.71 -11.54 18.23
C SER A 201 21.11 -11.16 16.80
N CYS A 202 21.53 -9.92 16.57
CA CYS A 202 22.03 -9.47 15.26
C CYS A 202 23.26 -10.28 14.84
N ALA A 203 24.27 -10.41 15.72
CA ALA A 203 25.48 -11.15 15.41
C ALA A 203 25.21 -12.65 15.16
N LYS A 204 24.25 -13.24 15.87
CA LYS A 204 23.83 -14.63 15.66
C LYS A 204 23.17 -14.80 14.30
N LEU A 205 22.30 -13.88 13.90
CA LEU A 205 21.65 -13.94 12.59
C LEU A 205 22.65 -13.67 11.45
N TYR A 206 23.61 -12.77 11.64
CA TYR A 206 24.72 -12.57 10.70
C TYR A 206 25.54 -13.86 10.53
N HIS A 207 25.80 -14.57 11.63
CA HIS A 207 26.46 -15.88 11.59
C HIS A 207 25.63 -16.91 10.81
N SER A 208 24.32 -16.99 11.06
CA SER A 208 23.40 -17.85 10.30
C SER A 208 23.36 -17.52 8.80
N LEU A 209 23.64 -16.27 8.41
CA LEU A 209 23.76 -15.83 7.02
C LEU A 209 25.14 -16.12 6.40
N GLY A 210 26.10 -16.60 7.18
CA GLY A 210 27.43 -17.03 6.73
C GLY A 210 28.60 -16.19 7.25
N ALA A 211 28.37 -15.21 8.13
CA ALA A 211 29.48 -14.52 8.80
C ALA A 211 30.25 -15.49 9.70
N LYS A 212 31.58 -15.47 9.60
CA LYS A 212 32.43 -16.34 10.42
C LYS A 212 32.63 -15.76 11.81
N LEU A 213 32.55 -16.58 12.85
CA LEU A 213 32.70 -16.12 14.24
C LEU A 213 34.07 -15.47 14.46
N GLU A 214 35.14 -16.01 13.88
CA GLU A 214 36.49 -15.44 13.97
C GLU A 214 36.63 -14.05 13.32
N ASN A 215 35.65 -13.63 12.52
CA ASN A 215 35.61 -12.30 11.92
C ASN A 215 34.72 -11.31 12.69
N ILE A 216 34.01 -11.76 13.73
CA ILE A 216 33.14 -10.92 14.56
C ILE A 216 33.90 -10.50 15.83
N PHE A 217 34.15 -9.20 15.97
CA PHE A 217 34.82 -8.59 17.10
C PHE A 217 33.76 -7.87 17.95
N MET A 218 33.20 -8.56 18.93
CA MET A 218 32.14 -8.04 19.80
C MET A 218 32.70 -7.44 21.08
N PHE A 219 32.24 -6.25 21.45
CA PHE A 219 32.68 -5.51 22.63
C PHE A 219 31.53 -5.31 23.62
N ASP A 220 31.78 -5.59 24.90
CA ASP A 220 30.95 -5.14 26.01
C ASP A 220 31.58 -3.94 26.72
N SER A 221 31.00 -3.50 27.85
CA SER A 221 31.53 -2.37 28.62
C SER A 221 32.92 -2.59 29.21
N LYS A 222 33.43 -3.83 29.24
CA LYS A 222 34.76 -4.19 29.74
C LYS A 222 35.76 -4.49 28.62
N GLY A 223 35.33 -4.46 27.36
CA GLY A 223 36.19 -4.61 26.18
C GLY A 223 35.80 -5.79 25.29
N LEU A 224 36.74 -6.24 24.44
CA LEU A 224 36.54 -7.35 23.51
C LEU A 224 36.17 -8.64 24.26
N LEU A 225 35.20 -9.38 23.73
CA LEU A 225 34.89 -10.73 24.20
C LEU A 225 36.00 -11.70 23.73
N THR A 226 36.78 -12.22 24.68
CA THR A 226 37.89 -13.16 24.44
C THR A 226 37.70 -14.44 25.23
N LYS A 227 38.35 -15.54 24.81
CA LYS A 227 38.27 -16.85 25.48
C LYS A 227 38.70 -16.82 26.95
N ASP A 228 39.59 -15.88 27.31
CA ASP A 228 40.18 -15.79 28.65
C ASP A 228 39.31 -14.96 29.62
N ARG A 229 38.18 -14.38 29.16
CA ARG A 229 37.23 -13.66 30.00
C ARG A 229 36.34 -14.64 30.78
N ASN A 230 36.50 -14.70 32.10
CA ASN A 230 35.72 -15.59 32.98
C ASN A 230 34.39 -15.01 33.47
N ASP A 231 34.10 -13.74 33.18
CA ASP A 231 32.90 -13.02 33.62
C ASP A 231 31.78 -12.98 32.57
N LEU A 232 31.89 -13.79 31.52
CA LEU A 232 30.92 -13.87 30.42
C LEU A 232 29.79 -14.85 30.74
N ASP A 233 28.56 -14.41 30.55
CA ASP A 233 27.40 -15.29 30.52
C ASP A 233 27.45 -16.24 29.29
N PRO A 234 26.68 -17.35 29.30
CA PRO A 234 26.74 -18.36 28.24
C PRO A 234 26.49 -17.82 26.83
N MET A 235 25.69 -16.77 26.67
CA MET A 235 25.41 -16.21 25.34
C MET A 235 26.57 -15.37 24.82
N LYS A 236 27.25 -14.62 25.68
CA LYS A 236 28.49 -13.91 25.30
C LYS A 236 29.63 -14.84 25.01
N GLN A 237 29.73 -15.98 25.70
CA GLN A 237 30.75 -16.99 25.44
C GLN A 237 30.73 -17.52 24.00
N PHE A 238 29.54 -17.58 23.37
CA PHE A 238 29.41 -17.99 21.97
C PHE A 238 30.22 -17.11 21.00
N PHE A 239 30.40 -15.82 21.30
CA PHE A 239 31.18 -14.87 20.48
C PHE A 239 32.61 -14.66 20.98
N ALA A 240 32.98 -15.25 22.12
CA ALA A 240 34.30 -15.13 22.73
C ALA A 240 35.34 -16.05 22.06
N VAL A 241 35.52 -15.93 20.74
CA VAL A 241 36.40 -16.83 19.96
C VAL A 241 37.85 -16.35 19.85
N HIS A 242 38.10 -15.07 20.15
CA HIS A 242 39.41 -14.44 20.04
C HIS A 242 40.31 -14.78 21.24
N THR A 243 41.58 -15.04 20.96
CA THR A 243 42.62 -15.32 21.97
C THR A 243 43.52 -14.12 22.27
N ARG A 244 43.45 -13.05 21.45
CA ARG A 244 44.21 -11.83 21.65
C ARG A 244 43.26 -10.68 21.88
N TRP A 245 43.55 -9.89 22.90
CA TRP A 245 42.86 -8.63 23.13
C TRP A 245 43.22 -7.63 22.02
N VAL A 246 42.20 -6.90 21.55
CA VAL A 246 42.33 -5.79 20.59
C VAL A 246 41.53 -4.63 21.15
N SER A 247 42.09 -3.42 21.11
CA SER A 247 41.38 -2.22 21.55
C SER A 247 40.19 -1.94 20.62
N PHE A 248 39.16 -1.26 21.13
CA PHE A 248 37.99 -0.89 20.31
C PHE A 248 38.39 -0.08 19.08
N ALA A 249 39.28 0.91 19.25
CA ALA A 249 39.80 1.72 18.15
C ALA A 249 40.62 0.90 17.13
N ASP A 250 41.44 -0.04 17.59
CA ASP A 250 42.23 -0.90 16.69
C ASP A 250 41.37 -1.90 15.93
N ALA A 251 40.22 -2.31 16.47
CA ALA A 251 39.29 -3.19 15.78
C ALA A 251 38.75 -2.56 14.48
N PHE A 252 38.60 -1.23 14.43
CA PHE A 252 38.17 -0.51 13.22
C PHE A 252 39.19 -0.53 12.09
N LYS A 253 40.49 -0.74 12.38
CA LYS A 253 41.52 -0.85 11.34
C LYS A 253 41.19 -2.02 10.42
N LYS A 254 40.98 -1.71 9.13
CA LYS A 254 40.55 -2.66 8.09
C LYS A 254 39.25 -3.41 8.44
N ALA A 255 38.36 -2.82 9.25
CA ALA A 255 37.01 -3.35 9.41
C ALA A 255 36.17 -3.03 8.17
N ASP A 256 35.29 -3.96 7.80
CA ASP A 256 34.36 -3.81 6.69
C ASP A 256 32.98 -3.35 7.16
N VAL A 257 32.56 -3.86 8.32
CA VAL A 257 31.24 -3.62 8.91
C VAL A 257 31.40 -3.15 10.34
N PHE A 258 30.69 -2.09 10.71
CA PHE A 258 30.43 -1.71 12.10
C PHE A 258 28.95 -1.87 12.42
N LEU A 259 28.64 -2.51 13.54
CA LEU A 259 27.30 -2.61 14.12
C LEU A 259 27.31 -2.04 15.53
N GLY A 260 26.67 -0.90 15.72
CA GLY A 260 26.48 -0.24 17.00
C GLY A 260 25.07 -0.47 17.54
N LEU A 261 24.98 -1.07 18.73
CA LEU A 261 23.76 -1.30 19.50
C LEU A 261 24.04 -1.01 20.99
N SER A 262 24.60 0.18 21.25
CA SER A 262 25.24 0.51 22.52
C SER A 262 24.95 1.95 22.97
N ARG A 263 25.98 2.77 23.25
CA ARG A 263 25.85 4.12 23.79
C ARG A 263 26.19 5.17 22.73
N ALA A 264 25.51 6.31 22.81
CA ALA A 264 25.74 7.46 21.94
C ALA A 264 27.19 7.96 21.98
N GLY A 265 27.71 8.41 20.83
CA GLY A 265 29.00 9.11 20.72
C GLY A 265 30.25 8.27 20.97
N LEU A 266 30.15 6.93 20.93
CA LEU A 266 31.28 6.03 21.16
C LEU A 266 32.27 5.99 19.96
N VAL A 267 31.79 6.27 18.75
CA VAL A 267 32.57 6.16 17.51
C VAL A 267 32.95 7.56 17.01
N ASN A 268 34.22 7.76 16.68
CA ASN A 268 34.75 9.02 16.16
C ASN A 268 35.14 8.95 14.67
N LYS A 269 35.53 10.08 14.11
CA LYS A 269 35.87 10.20 12.68
C LYS A 269 37.11 9.38 12.30
N GLU A 270 38.08 9.29 13.20
CA GLU A 270 39.33 8.56 12.98
C GLU A 270 39.07 7.05 12.85
N MET A 271 38.16 6.50 13.66
CA MET A 271 37.73 5.11 13.57
C MET A 271 37.07 4.82 12.20
N ILE A 272 36.17 5.69 11.74
CA ILE A 272 35.54 5.55 10.41
C ILE A 272 36.56 5.65 9.28
N ALA A 273 37.53 6.57 9.39
CA ALA A 273 38.59 6.72 8.40
C ALA A 273 39.48 5.47 8.27
N ALA A 274 39.68 4.71 9.37
CA ALA A 274 40.53 3.53 9.44
C ALA A 274 39.92 2.25 8.83
N MET A 275 38.62 2.25 8.53
CA MET A 275 37.90 1.11 7.93
C MET A 275 38.29 0.88 6.46
N THR A 276 37.90 -0.26 5.86
CA THR A 276 38.18 -0.56 4.43
C THR A 276 37.37 0.33 3.49
N LYS A 277 37.71 0.32 2.19
CA LYS A 277 36.88 0.94 1.14
C LYS A 277 35.45 0.37 1.17
N ASP A 278 34.46 1.21 0.88
CA ASP A 278 33.05 0.88 0.93
C ASP A 278 32.64 0.31 2.31
N PRO A 279 32.87 1.07 3.42
CA PRO A 279 32.50 0.61 4.75
C PRO A 279 30.98 0.55 4.89
N ILE A 280 30.54 -0.41 5.69
CA ILE A 280 29.14 -0.53 6.10
C ILE A 280 29.08 -0.14 7.57
N VAL A 281 28.31 0.89 7.90
CA VAL A 281 28.25 1.45 9.26
C VAL A 281 26.81 1.52 9.71
N PHE A 282 26.42 0.63 10.61
CA PHE A 282 25.10 0.63 11.23
C PHE A 282 25.23 1.17 12.65
N ALA A 283 24.84 2.42 12.87
CA ALA A 283 24.86 3.07 14.19
C ALA A 283 23.42 3.17 14.70
N LEU A 284 22.98 2.15 15.43
CA LEU A 284 21.56 1.88 15.70
C LEU A 284 21.12 2.25 17.12
N ALA A 285 22.00 2.83 17.95
CA ALA A 285 21.60 3.37 19.24
C ALA A 285 20.55 4.49 19.08
N ASN A 286 19.56 4.51 19.99
CA ASN A 286 18.50 5.50 20.04
C ASN A 286 18.48 6.19 21.42
N PRO A 287 18.07 7.48 21.50
CA PRO A 287 17.72 8.36 20.37
C PRO A 287 18.95 8.92 19.62
N GLU A 288 20.13 8.88 20.23
CA GLU A 288 21.38 9.36 19.66
C GLU A 288 22.30 8.18 19.28
N PRO A 289 22.77 8.11 18.03
CA PRO A 289 23.57 6.98 17.53
C PRO A 289 25.01 6.99 18.07
N GLU A 290 25.74 5.89 17.89
CA GLU A 290 27.16 5.78 18.23
C GLU A 290 28.03 6.83 17.53
N ILE A 291 27.63 7.26 16.34
CA ILE A 291 28.17 8.39 15.58
C ILE A 291 27.04 8.98 14.74
N SER A 292 26.96 10.32 14.66
CA SER A 292 25.92 10.97 13.87
C SER A 292 26.08 10.70 12.37
N PHE A 293 24.97 10.67 11.64
CA PHE A 293 24.98 10.48 10.18
C PHE A 293 25.87 11.51 9.48
N LYS A 294 25.74 12.79 9.89
CA LYS A 294 26.51 13.90 9.34
C LYS A 294 28.01 13.75 9.59
N GLU A 295 28.42 13.32 10.79
CA GLU A 295 29.84 13.16 11.08
C GLU A 295 30.45 12.01 10.32
N ALA A 296 29.83 10.82 10.32
CA ALA A 296 30.34 9.65 9.62
C ALA A 296 30.44 9.88 8.11
N THR A 297 29.39 10.45 7.48
CA THR A 297 29.38 10.76 6.04
C THR A 297 30.31 11.90 5.65
N SER A 298 30.67 12.80 6.58
CA SER A 298 31.68 13.83 6.33
C SER A 298 33.10 13.26 6.17
N VAL A 299 33.37 12.08 6.74
CA VAL A 299 34.70 11.45 6.65
C VAL A 299 34.90 10.80 5.29
N ARG A 300 33.86 10.16 4.75
CA ARG A 300 33.96 9.33 3.54
C ARG A 300 32.72 9.39 2.65
N LYS A 301 32.95 9.51 1.34
CA LYS A 301 31.88 9.50 0.32
C LYS A 301 31.39 8.11 -0.05
N ASP A 302 32.18 7.08 0.22
CA ASP A 302 31.89 5.67 -0.10
C ASP A 302 31.25 4.91 1.06
N ILE A 303 30.84 5.59 2.13
CA ILE A 303 30.14 4.96 3.26
C ILE A 303 28.73 4.52 2.89
N ILE A 304 28.34 3.33 3.35
CA ILE A 304 26.96 2.86 3.36
C ILE A 304 26.52 2.87 4.82
N MET A 305 25.65 3.83 5.17
CA MET A 305 25.30 4.08 6.56
C MET A 305 23.81 3.83 6.80
N ALA A 306 23.50 3.23 7.94
CA ALA A 306 22.14 3.05 8.43
C ALA A 306 22.05 3.47 9.91
N THR A 307 20.91 4.01 10.31
CA THR A 307 20.63 4.42 11.70
C THR A 307 19.24 3.96 12.14
N GLY A 308 18.92 4.05 13.43
CA GLY A 308 17.56 3.81 13.93
C GLY A 308 16.58 4.97 13.64
N ARG A 309 17.08 6.13 13.22
CA ARG A 309 16.29 7.37 13.12
C ARG A 309 15.60 7.53 11.78
N SER A 310 14.41 8.11 11.80
CA SER A 310 13.56 8.33 10.60
C SER A 310 13.96 9.55 9.76
N ASP A 311 14.80 10.44 10.29
CA ASP A 311 15.29 11.65 9.64
C ASP A 311 16.52 11.41 8.74
N HIS A 312 16.98 10.16 8.62
CA HIS A 312 18.14 9.77 7.83
C HIS A 312 17.83 8.65 6.83
N PRO A 313 18.59 8.53 5.73
CA PRO A 313 18.53 7.38 4.83
C PRO A 313 18.75 6.06 5.58
N ASN A 314 18.23 4.96 5.01
CA ASN A 314 18.39 3.60 5.54
C ASN A 314 18.00 3.46 7.02
N GLN A 315 16.76 3.80 7.38
CA GLN A 315 16.26 3.62 8.74
C GLN A 315 16.05 2.13 9.08
N VAL A 316 16.90 1.56 9.93
CA VAL A 316 16.70 0.23 10.49
C VAL A 316 15.64 0.33 11.60
N ASN A 317 14.40 0.03 11.25
CA ASN A 317 13.25 0.10 12.15
C ASN A 317 12.50 -1.24 12.19
N ASN A 318 12.28 -1.75 13.40
CA ASN A 318 11.62 -3.03 13.65
C ASN A 318 10.21 -3.14 13.03
N VAL A 319 9.55 -2.00 12.76
CA VAL A 319 8.24 -1.96 12.06
C VAL A 319 8.24 -2.66 10.70
N LEU A 320 9.40 -2.76 10.05
CA LEU A 320 9.57 -3.49 8.79
C LEU A 320 9.48 -5.02 8.96
N GLY A 321 9.48 -5.52 10.20
CA GLY A 321 9.56 -6.94 10.53
C GLY A 321 8.31 -7.43 11.26
N PHE A 322 8.15 -7.04 12.53
CA PHE A 322 7.22 -7.70 13.44
C PHE A 322 5.78 -7.83 12.92
N PRO A 323 5.14 -6.82 12.28
CA PRO A 323 3.75 -6.96 11.86
C PRO A 323 3.58 -8.11 10.87
N PHE A 324 4.52 -8.21 9.92
CA PHE A 324 4.45 -9.14 8.80
C PHE A 324 4.94 -10.55 9.16
N ILE A 325 5.90 -10.65 10.09
CA ILE A 325 6.34 -11.94 10.65
C ILE A 325 5.18 -12.59 11.40
N PHE A 326 4.51 -11.86 12.29
CA PHE A 326 3.33 -12.39 12.97
C PHE A 326 2.20 -12.70 12.01
N ARG A 327 1.98 -11.88 10.96
CA ARG A 327 0.94 -12.18 9.96
C ARG A 327 1.16 -13.55 9.32
N GLY A 328 2.37 -13.81 8.84
CA GLY A 328 2.73 -15.10 8.25
C GLY A 328 2.59 -16.24 9.26
N ALA A 329 3.07 -16.04 10.49
CA ALA A 329 2.98 -17.05 11.56
C ALA A 329 1.53 -17.38 11.95
N LEU A 330 0.66 -16.37 12.11
CA LEU A 330 -0.74 -16.54 12.47
C LEU A 330 -1.54 -17.22 11.37
N ASP A 331 -1.31 -16.84 10.10
CA ASP A 331 -2.06 -17.39 8.96
C ASP A 331 -1.86 -18.88 8.75
N VAL A 332 -0.68 -19.41 9.10
CA VAL A 332 -0.40 -20.84 9.08
C VAL A 332 -0.53 -21.52 10.44
N ARG A 333 -0.98 -20.77 11.47
CA ARG A 333 -1.05 -21.23 12.86
C ARG A 333 0.26 -21.87 13.32
N ALA A 334 1.37 -21.18 13.08
CA ALA A 334 2.70 -21.64 13.48
C ALA A 334 2.78 -21.81 15.00
N THR A 335 3.39 -22.89 15.48
CA THR A 335 3.57 -23.14 16.92
C THR A 335 4.70 -22.32 17.55
N THR A 336 5.58 -21.76 16.72
CA THR A 336 6.73 -20.95 17.16
C THR A 336 7.20 -20.04 16.01
N ILE A 337 8.09 -19.09 16.32
CA ILE A 337 8.87 -18.34 15.32
C ILE A 337 10.32 -18.82 15.41
N ASN A 338 10.71 -19.69 14.49
CA ASN A 338 12.04 -20.32 14.44
C ASN A 338 13.04 -19.52 13.57
N GLU A 339 14.27 -20.02 13.45
CA GLU A 339 15.34 -19.33 12.72
C GLU A 339 15.09 -19.31 11.19
N GLU A 340 14.52 -20.38 10.63
CA GLU A 340 14.16 -20.47 9.22
C GLU A 340 13.18 -19.36 8.82
N MET A 341 12.17 -19.11 9.66
CA MET A 341 11.21 -18.02 9.48
C MET A 341 11.89 -16.65 9.52
N LYS A 342 12.81 -16.41 10.46
CA LYS A 342 13.57 -15.15 10.55
C LYS A 342 14.44 -14.92 9.32
N LEU A 343 15.15 -15.96 8.86
CA LEU A 343 15.97 -15.89 7.64
C LEU A 343 15.12 -15.65 6.39
N ALA A 344 13.92 -16.21 6.32
CA ALA A 344 12.99 -15.93 5.24
C ALA A 344 12.52 -14.46 5.24
N ALA A 345 12.22 -13.91 6.42
CA ALA A 345 11.89 -12.49 6.56
C ALA A 345 13.06 -11.59 6.11
N VAL A 346 14.29 -11.89 6.53
CA VAL A 346 15.50 -11.17 6.10
C VAL A 346 15.60 -11.10 4.58
N LYS A 347 15.48 -12.26 3.91
CA LYS A 347 15.61 -12.35 2.45
C LYS A 347 14.47 -11.61 1.74
N ALA A 348 13.24 -11.71 2.24
CA ALA A 348 12.09 -11.03 1.66
C ALA A 348 12.23 -9.50 1.73
N ILE A 349 12.62 -8.96 2.87
CA ILE A 349 12.84 -7.52 3.07
C ILE A 349 14.00 -7.02 2.19
N ALA A 350 15.10 -7.77 2.14
CA ALA A 350 16.25 -7.43 1.30
C ALA A 350 15.87 -7.42 -0.19
N SER A 351 15.08 -8.40 -0.65
CA SER A 351 14.60 -8.46 -2.04
C SER A 351 13.69 -7.29 -2.38
N LEU A 352 12.73 -6.96 -1.51
CA LEU A 352 11.77 -5.87 -1.74
C LEU A 352 12.44 -4.51 -1.92
N ALA A 353 13.55 -4.25 -1.21
CA ALA A 353 14.29 -3.00 -1.34
C ALA A 353 14.83 -2.73 -2.76
N LYS A 354 14.96 -3.77 -3.58
CA LYS A 354 15.50 -3.71 -4.94
C LYS A 354 14.43 -3.47 -6.00
N GLU A 355 13.17 -3.66 -5.64
CA GLU A 355 12.03 -3.46 -6.53
C GLU A 355 11.71 -1.96 -6.70
N THR A 356 11.17 -1.58 -7.85
CA THR A 356 10.70 -0.21 -8.11
C THR A 356 9.73 0.23 -7.03
N ILE A 357 9.97 1.38 -6.41
CA ILE A 357 9.17 1.87 -5.27
C ILE A 357 7.88 2.53 -5.80
N PRO A 358 6.69 2.15 -5.27
CA PRO A 358 5.43 2.77 -5.67
C PRO A 358 5.40 4.28 -5.39
N GLU A 359 4.76 5.04 -6.27
CA GLU A 359 4.69 6.50 -6.15
C GLU A 359 4.02 6.96 -4.84
N GLU A 360 3.01 6.23 -4.36
CA GLU A 360 2.34 6.52 -3.09
C GLU A 360 3.31 6.50 -1.90
N VAL A 361 4.34 5.65 -1.96
CA VAL A 361 5.40 5.62 -0.97
C VAL A 361 6.32 6.82 -1.15
N ILE A 362 6.72 7.14 -2.40
CA ILE A 362 7.58 8.29 -2.70
C ILE A 362 6.92 9.61 -2.22
N GLU A 363 5.64 9.78 -2.53
CA GLU A 363 4.83 10.94 -2.12
C GLU A 363 4.72 11.05 -0.59
N ALA A 364 4.50 9.92 0.12
CA ALA A 364 4.38 9.91 1.57
C ALA A 364 5.64 10.41 2.31
N TYR A 365 6.83 10.22 1.72
CA TYR A 365 8.10 10.72 2.26
C TYR A 365 8.52 12.08 1.69
N GLY A 366 7.77 12.64 0.75
CA GLY A 366 8.07 13.94 0.12
C GLY A 366 9.36 13.95 -0.71
N GLU A 367 9.81 12.77 -1.15
CA GLU A 367 11.02 12.61 -1.96
C GLU A 367 10.67 12.73 -3.46
N LYS A 368 11.62 13.15 -4.31
CA LYS A 368 11.38 13.25 -5.77
C LYS A 368 11.46 11.89 -6.48
N ASN A 369 12.37 11.05 -5.99
CA ASN A 369 12.68 9.72 -6.49
C ASN A 369 13.37 8.93 -5.37
N ILE A 370 13.03 7.65 -5.23
CA ILE A 370 13.68 6.72 -4.31
C ILE A 370 14.01 5.47 -5.14
N SER A 371 15.29 5.08 -5.18
CA SER A 371 15.75 3.91 -5.93
C SER A 371 16.83 3.17 -5.12
N PHE A 372 16.94 1.86 -5.36
CA PHE A 372 17.91 1.03 -4.66
C PHE A 372 19.34 1.56 -4.82
N GLY A 373 20.04 1.74 -3.69
CA GLY A 373 21.37 2.34 -3.68
C GLY A 373 21.90 2.57 -2.28
N ARG A 374 23.00 3.33 -2.16
CA ARG A 374 23.67 3.57 -0.87
C ARG A 374 22.78 4.26 0.17
N GLU A 375 21.79 5.03 -0.28
CA GLU A 375 20.83 5.75 0.55
C GLU A 375 19.48 5.02 0.67
N GLN A 376 19.34 3.85 0.01
CA GLN A 376 18.12 3.03 0.06
C GLN A 376 18.49 1.54 -0.06
N ILE A 377 18.90 0.92 1.04
CA ILE A 377 19.24 -0.52 1.14
C ILE A 377 18.14 -1.37 1.79
N ILE A 378 17.09 -0.74 2.30
CA ILE A 378 15.93 -1.36 2.94
C ILE A 378 14.65 -0.61 2.54
N PRO A 379 13.49 -1.30 2.45
CA PRO A 379 12.23 -0.66 2.09
C PRO A 379 11.79 0.35 3.16
N LYS A 380 10.87 1.25 2.80
CA LYS A 380 10.29 2.22 3.74
C LYS A 380 9.13 1.59 4.53
N PRO A 381 8.90 1.95 5.80
CA PRO A 381 7.79 1.44 6.62
C PRO A 381 6.39 1.51 6.01
N LEU A 382 6.10 2.58 5.26
CA LEU A 382 4.79 2.77 4.61
C LEU A 382 4.66 2.04 3.27
N ASP A 383 5.61 1.17 2.91
CA ASP A 383 5.51 0.36 1.69
C ASP A 383 4.49 -0.77 1.89
N PRO A 384 3.29 -0.70 1.26
CA PRO A 384 2.23 -1.68 1.48
C PRO A 384 2.59 -3.08 0.97
N ARG A 385 3.66 -3.19 0.18
CA ARG A 385 4.14 -4.48 -0.36
C ARG A 385 4.75 -5.37 0.71
N LEU A 386 5.17 -4.81 1.83
CA LEU A 386 5.75 -5.56 2.95
C LEU A 386 4.84 -6.72 3.41
N ILE A 387 3.52 -6.50 3.49
CA ILE A 387 2.60 -7.55 3.93
C ILE A 387 2.62 -8.77 3.01
N TYR A 388 2.68 -8.56 1.70
CA TYR A 388 2.60 -9.64 0.72
C TYR A 388 3.96 -10.08 0.17
N TYR A 389 5.05 -9.52 0.67
CA TYR A 389 6.41 -10.04 0.48
C TYR A 389 6.89 -10.84 1.70
N VAL A 390 6.72 -10.29 2.90
CA VAL A 390 7.30 -10.85 4.12
C VAL A 390 6.42 -11.95 4.71
N ALA A 391 5.09 -11.73 4.83
CA ALA A 391 4.20 -12.72 5.42
C ALA A 391 4.18 -14.05 4.65
N PRO A 392 4.10 -14.08 3.29
CA PRO A 392 4.21 -15.32 2.54
C PRO A 392 5.55 -16.03 2.70
N ALA A 393 6.67 -15.29 2.73
CA ALA A 393 7.98 -15.89 2.95
C ALA A 393 8.09 -16.57 4.32
N VAL A 394 7.57 -15.92 5.37
CA VAL A 394 7.53 -16.45 6.73
C VAL A 394 6.58 -17.65 6.83
N ALA A 395 5.38 -17.55 6.27
CA ALA A 395 4.41 -18.64 6.23
C ALA A 395 4.98 -19.88 5.52
N LYS A 396 5.67 -19.68 4.40
CA LYS A 396 6.32 -20.76 3.66
C LYS A 396 7.43 -21.42 4.50
N ALA A 397 8.28 -20.64 5.14
CA ALA A 397 9.31 -21.17 6.02
C ALA A 397 8.74 -21.93 7.22
N ALA A 398 7.61 -21.49 7.78
CA ALA A 398 6.91 -22.19 8.85
C ALA A 398 6.35 -23.55 8.40
N ILE A 399 5.85 -23.63 7.16
CA ILE A 399 5.41 -24.89 6.55
C ILE A 399 6.61 -25.82 6.29
N ASP A 400 7.66 -25.30 5.66
CA ASP A 400 8.85 -26.07 5.28
C ASP A 400 9.61 -26.61 6.50
N SER A 401 9.60 -25.88 7.62
CA SER A 401 10.21 -26.31 8.90
C SER A 401 9.29 -27.16 9.78
N GLY A 402 8.04 -27.41 9.36
CA GLY A 402 7.10 -28.31 10.04
C GLY A 402 6.42 -27.73 11.29
N VAL A 403 6.48 -26.41 11.50
CA VAL A 403 5.85 -25.75 12.67
C VAL A 403 4.45 -25.22 12.38
N ALA A 404 3.99 -25.27 11.12
CA ALA A 404 2.65 -24.84 10.70
C ALA A 404 1.56 -25.88 11.02
N LYS A 405 0.49 -25.45 11.71
CA LYS A 405 -0.72 -26.28 11.94
C LYS A 405 -1.79 -26.12 10.85
N SER A 406 -1.73 -25.08 10.02
CA SER A 406 -2.70 -24.79 8.96
C SER A 406 -2.01 -24.38 7.65
N PRO A 407 -1.43 -25.32 6.88
CA PRO A 407 -0.67 -25.00 5.67
C PRO A 407 -1.51 -24.34 4.57
N ILE A 408 -0.94 -23.34 3.91
CA ILE A 408 -1.49 -22.68 2.72
C ILE A 408 -1.33 -23.59 1.51
N LYS A 409 -2.40 -23.77 0.73
CA LYS A 409 -2.42 -24.60 -0.49
C LYS A 409 -2.39 -23.79 -1.78
N ASP A 410 -2.98 -22.60 -1.76
CA ASP A 410 -3.04 -21.66 -2.89
C ASP A 410 -2.36 -20.35 -2.47
N TRP A 411 -1.16 -20.12 -3.03
CA TRP A 411 -0.36 -18.95 -2.70
C TRP A 411 -0.88 -17.68 -3.37
N ASP A 412 -1.52 -17.79 -4.54
CA ASP A 412 -2.09 -16.65 -5.25
C ASP A 412 -3.33 -16.13 -4.50
N GLU A 413 -4.18 -17.05 -4.00
CA GLU A 413 -5.33 -16.72 -3.14
C GLU A 413 -4.88 -16.11 -1.81
N TYR A 414 -3.80 -16.63 -1.22
CA TYR A 414 -3.25 -16.09 0.03
C TYR A 414 -2.74 -14.66 -0.14
N GLU A 415 -1.94 -14.39 -1.18
CA GLU A 415 -1.45 -13.06 -1.50
C GLU A 415 -2.60 -12.06 -1.72
N GLN A 416 -3.65 -12.52 -2.41
CA GLN A 416 -4.91 -11.80 -2.59
C GLN A 416 -5.57 -11.45 -1.25
N THR A 417 -5.65 -12.41 -0.33
CA THR A 417 -6.25 -12.21 0.99
C THR A 417 -5.49 -11.15 1.78
N LEU A 418 -4.16 -11.15 1.72
CA LEU A 418 -3.31 -10.13 2.36
C LEU A 418 -3.55 -8.74 1.76
N LYS A 419 -3.63 -8.61 0.43
CA LYS A 419 -3.96 -7.34 -0.24
C LYS A 419 -5.37 -6.84 0.15
N ASN A 420 -6.34 -7.75 0.29
CA ASN A 420 -7.69 -7.43 0.73
C ASN A 420 -7.74 -6.85 2.15
N ARG A 421 -6.94 -7.38 3.08
CA ARG A 421 -6.91 -6.94 4.48
C ARG A 421 -6.58 -5.46 4.64
N LEU A 422 -5.64 -4.96 3.82
CA LEU A 422 -5.27 -3.54 3.82
C LEU A 422 -6.20 -2.66 2.96
N GLY A 423 -7.31 -3.21 2.45
CA GLY A 423 -8.20 -2.50 1.52
C GLY A 423 -7.56 -2.17 0.17
N LEU A 424 -6.40 -2.77 -0.13
CA LEU A 424 -5.64 -2.54 -1.36
C LEU A 424 -6.25 -3.29 -2.55
N ASP A 425 -6.95 -4.41 -2.29
CA ASP A 425 -7.61 -5.18 -3.34
C ASP A 425 -8.99 -4.60 -3.66
N ASN A 426 -9.00 -3.76 -4.68
CA ASN A 426 -10.21 -3.46 -5.40
C ASN A 426 -10.41 -4.56 -6.46
N LYS A 427 -11.23 -5.57 -6.16
CA LYS A 427 -11.57 -6.68 -7.08
C LYS A 427 -11.94 -6.20 -8.49
N LEU A 428 -12.58 -5.03 -8.60
CA LEU A 428 -12.87 -4.40 -9.88
C LEU A 428 -11.60 -3.93 -10.60
N LEU A 429 -10.68 -3.23 -9.91
CA LEU A 429 -9.39 -2.82 -10.48
C LEU A 429 -8.53 -4.00 -10.89
N ARG A 430 -8.56 -5.11 -10.15
CA ARG A 430 -7.85 -6.33 -10.57
C ARG A 430 -8.43 -6.89 -11.86
N ASN A 431 -9.75 -7.06 -11.94
CA ASN A 431 -10.42 -7.51 -13.16
C ASN A 431 -10.12 -6.58 -14.35
N ILE A 432 -10.07 -5.27 -14.09
CA ILE A 432 -9.68 -4.26 -15.07
C ILE A 432 -8.22 -4.46 -15.50
N THR A 433 -7.29 -4.59 -14.55
CA THR A 433 -5.86 -4.79 -14.80
C THR A 433 -5.61 -6.07 -15.60
N SER A 434 -6.10 -7.22 -15.16
CA SER A 434 -5.89 -8.50 -15.85
C SER A 434 -6.46 -8.51 -17.26
N LYS A 435 -7.61 -7.84 -17.48
CA LYS A 435 -8.19 -7.70 -18.83
C LYS A 435 -7.34 -6.79 -19.71
N ALA A 436 -6.84 -5.68 -19.17
CA ALA A 436 -5.95 -4.78 -19.89
C ALA A 436 -4.62 -5.47 -20.29
N GLN A 437 -4.03 -6.25 -19.38
CA GLN A 437 -2.81 -7.03 -19.61
C GLN A 437 -2.94 -8.11 -20.68
N ALA A 438 -4.14 -8.69 -20.85
CA ALA A 438 -4.36 -9.78 -21.81
C ALA A 438 -4.11 -9.37 -23.28
N ASN A 439 -4.28 -8.09 -23.61
CA ASN A 439 -4.01 -7.54 -24.95
C ASN A 439 -3.62 -6.06 -24.84
N PRO A 440 -2.35 -5.75 -24.49
CA PRO A 440 -1.91 -4.40 -24.22
C PRO A 440 -2.05 -3.51 -25.45
N LYS A 441 -2.50 -2.26 -25.26
CA LYS A 441 -2.81 -1.31 -26.34
C LYS A 441 -1.89 -0.10 -26.33
N SER A 442 -1.76 0.55 -27.48
CA SER A 442 -1.00 1.78 -27.62
C SER A 442 -1.82 2.98 -27.11
N VAL A 443 -1.27 3.71 -26.14
CA VAL A 443 -1.98 4.83 -25.48
C VAL A 443 -1.20 6.11 -25.67
N VAL A 444 -1.82 7.11 -26.30
CA VAL A 444 -1.22 8.43 -26.50
C VAL A 444 -1.50 9.37 -25.34
N PHE A 445 -0.45 10.05 -24.88
CA PHE A 445 -0.47 11.05 -23.82
C PHE A 445 -0.04 12.42 -24.36
N PRO A 446 -0.98 13.36 -24.57
CA PRO A 446 -0.67 14.71 -25.06
C PRO A 446 0.19 15.56 -24.11
N GLU A 447 0.18 15.24 -22.82
CA GLU A 447 0.90 15.98 -21.78
C GLU A 447 2.19 15.24 -21.38
N GLY A 448 2.92 14.71 -22.36
CA GLY A 448 4.09 13.86 -22.15
C GLY A 448 5.30 14.54 -21.49
N ASP A 449 5.27 15.87 -21.35
CA ASP A 449 6.24 16.68 -20.60
C ASP A 449 5.83 16.94 -19.13
N ASN A 450 4.81 16.23 -18.63
CA ASN A 450 4.41 16.24 -17.23
C ASN A 450 4.93 14.99 -16.51
N VAL A 451 5.58 15.19 -15.36
CA VAL A 451 6.18 14.10 -14.56
C VAL A 451 5.16 13.04 -14.15
N LYS A 452 3.93 13.43 -13.77
CA LYS A 452 2.89 12.46 -13.38
C LYS A 452 2.47 11.56 -14.55
N ILE A 453 2.41 12.12 -15.76
CA ILE A 453 2.12 11.36 -16.99
C ILE A 453 3.26 10.40 -17.30
N LEU A 454 4.51 10.84 -17.15
CA LEU A 454 5.68 10.00 -17.37
C LEU A 454 5.74 8.80 -16.41
N LYS A 455 5.52 9.05 -15.12
CA LYS A 455 5.45 7.98 -14.10
C LYS A 455 4.30 7.01 -14.36
N ALA A 456 3.11 7.53 -14.69
CA ALA A 456 1.97 6.70 -15.04
C ALA A 456 2.22 5.85 -16.30
N ALA A 457 2.91 6.42 -17.30
CA ALA A 457 3.29 5.72 -18.52
C ALA A 457 4.30 4.61 -18.25
N GLN A 458 5.27 4.84 -17.37
CA GLN A 458 6.25 3.83 -16.93
C GLN A 458 5.54 2.68 -16.23
N GLN A 459 4.74 2.97 -15.20
CA GLN A 459 4.04 1.95 -14.45
C GLN A 459 3.06 1.15 -15.34
N ALA A 460 2.35 1.81 -16.25
CA ALA A 460 1.48 1.11 -17.20
C ALA A 460 2.24 0.21 -18.18
N TYR A 461 3.49 0.55 -18.50
CA TYR A 461 4.38 -0.28 -19.31
C TYR A 461 4.92 -1.48 -18.51
N GLU A 462 5.45 -1.24 -17.31
CA GLU A 462 5.99 -2.26 -16.40
C GLU A 462 4.93 -3.29 -15.99
N GLU A 463 3.70 -2.84 -15.72
CA GLU A 463 2.56 -3.72 -15.46
C GLU A 463 2.10 -4.48 -16.72
N GLY A 464 2.67 -4.22 -17.90
CA GLY A 464 2.26 -4.85 -19.16
C GLY A 464 0.86 -4.45 -19.60
N VAL A 465 0.37 -3.27 -19.23
CA VAL A 465 -0.99 -2.79 -19.51
C VAL A 465 -1.06 -2.02 -20.83
N ALA A 466 -0.07 -1.17 -21.11
CA ALA A 466 -0.11 -0.27 -22.26
C ALA A 466 1.28 -0.03 -22.87
N ARG A 467 1.30 0.35 -24.15
CA ARG A 467 2.48 0.86 -24.86
C ARG A 467 2.37 2.38 -25.00
N PRO A 468 3.08 3.17 -24.19
CA PRO A 468 2.88 4.62 -24.16
C PRO A 468 3.46 5.32 -25.39
N ILE A 469 2.72 6.31 -25.90
CA ILE A 469 3.17 7.26 -26.93
C ILE A 469 3.08 8.66 -26.31
N LEU A 470 4.21 9.34 -26.16
CA LEU A 470 4.26 10.66 -25.52
C LEU A 470 4.28 11.76 -26.58
N LEU A 471 3.41 12.77 -26.43
CA LEU A 471 3.48 13.97 -27.26
C LEU A 471 4.17 15.10 -26.51
N GLY A 472 5.14 15.74 -27.16
CA GLY A 472 5.81 16.92 -26.63
C GLY A 472 7.19 17.14 -27.21
N LYS A 473 7.89 18.15 -26.68
CA LYS A 473 9.25 18.47 -27.13
C LYS A 473 10.19 17.35 -26.71
N LYS A 474 10.83 16.70 -27.69
CA LYS A 474 11.70 15.53 -27.47
C LYS A 474 12.77 15.76 -26.40
N ASN A 475 13.51 16.87 -26.49
CA ASN A 475 14.58 17.19 -25.54
C ASN A 475 14.06 17.33 -24.10
N ARG A 476 12.92 18.00 -23.92
CA ARG A 476 12.33 18.22 -22.58
C ARG A 476 11.86 16.92 -21.94
N ILE A 477 11.24 16.04 -22.73
CA ILE A 477 10.80 14.73 -22.25
C ILE A 477 12.01 13.87 -21.87
N GLN A 478 13.07 13.87 -22.69
CA GLN A 478 14.30 13.13 -22.41
C GLN A 478 15.05 13.64 -21.17
N GLU A 479 15.05 14.96 -20.92
CA GLU A 479 15.58 15.53 -19.68
C GLU A 479 14.83 14.99 -18.44
N LEU A 480 13.50 15.02 -18.48
CA LEU A 480 12.67 14.52 -17.37
C LEU A 480 12.85 13.01 -17.16
N ILE A 481 12.96 12.22 -18.24
CA ILE A 481 13.23 10.78 -18.15
C ILE A 481 14.55 10.51 -17.41
N LYS A 482 15.59 11.29 -17.69
CA LYS A 482 16.88 11.18 -16.99
C LYS A 482 16.81 11.66 -15.55
N GLU A 483 16.13 12.78 -15.29
CA GLU A 483 16.00 13.37 -13.95
C GLU A 483 15.27 12.44 -12.98
N TYR A 484 14.20 11.77 -13.46
CA TYR A 484 13.35 10.90 -12.65
C TYR A 484 13.66 9.41 -12.82
N ALA A 485 14.77 9.06 -13.50
CA ALA A 485 15.20 7.68 -13.76
C ALA A 485 14.07 6.77 -14.31
N ILE A 486 13.32 7.28 -15.28
CA ILE A 486 12.20 6.57 -15.90
C ILE A 486 12.74 5.57 -16.93
N GLU A 487 12.36 4.30 -16.81
CA GLU A 487 12.80 3.24 -17.71
C GLU A 487 11.63 2.69 -18.53
N ILE A 488 11.56 3.09 -19.79
CA ILE A 488 10.59 2.55 -20.76
C ILE A 488 11.35 2.15 -22.03
N PRO A 489 11.66 0.85 -22.22
CA PRO A 489 12.22 0.35 -23.46
C PRO A 489 11.34 0.72 -24.66
N GLU A 490 11.98 1.20 -25.75
CA GLU A 490 11.31 1.55 -27.02
C GLU A 490 10.26 2.67 -26.93
N LEU A 491 10.44 3.63 -26.01
CA LEU A 491 9.52 4.76 -25.85
C LEU A 491 9.39 5.62 -27.12
N VAL A 492 8.17 5.77 -27.61
CA VAL A 492 7.86 6.63 -28.76
C VAL A 492 7.54 8.05 -28.28
N ILE A 493 8.34 9.02 -28.71
CA ILE A 493 8.13 10.45 -28.47
C ILE A 493 7.86 11.14 -29.80
N ILE A 494 6.70 11.79 -29.93
CA ILE A 494 6.32 12.56 -31.12
C ILE A 494 6.21 14.04 -30.72
N ASP A 495 6.88 14.92 -31.46
CA ASP A 495 6.66 16.36 -31.35
C ASP A 495 5.77 16.83 -32.52
N PRO A 496 4.46 17.11 -32.30
CA PRO A 496 3.58 17.58 -33.36
C PRO A 496 4.04 18.88 -34.02
N LYS A 497 4.94 19.65 -33.39
CA LYS A 497 5.46 20.91 -33.91
C LYS A 497 6.76 20.77 -34.71
N SER A 498 7.39 19.59 -34.71
CA SER A 498 8.62 19.32 -35.44
C SER A 498 8.42 19.29 -36.96
N GLU A 499 9.48 19.47 -37.72
CA GLU A 499 9.41 19.39 -39.19
C GLU A 499 9.12 17.96 -39.68
N GLU A 500 9.56 16.94 -38.93
CA GLU A 500 9.33 15.52 -39.24
C GLU A 500 7.83 15.18 -39.38
N GLU A 501 6.96 15.83 -38.61
CA GLU A 501 5.52 15.58 -38.61
C GLU A 501 4.73 16.44 -39.61
N GLU A 502 5.39 17.22 -40.47
CA GLU A 502 4.71 18.11 -41.43
C GLU A 502 3.74 17.36 -42.35
N LYS A 503 4.19 16.24 -42.93
CA LYS A 503 3.34 15.40 -43.81
C LYS A 503 2.09 14.91 -43.07
N ARG A 504 2.23 14.46 -41.82
CA ARG A 504 1.10 14.01 -41.00
C ARG A 504 0.19 15.16 -40.61
N ARG A 505 0.73 16.34 -40.27
CA ARG A 505 -0.10 17.53 -39.99
C ARG A 505 -0.98 17.92 -41.18
N ILE A 506 -0.43 17.87 -42.39
CA ILE A 506 -1.19 18.18 -43.60
C ILE A 506 -2.28 17.12 -43.84
N ASP A 507 -1.95 15.82 -43.78
CA ASP A 507 -2.95 14.74 -43.96
C ASP A 507 -4.06 14.80 -42.90
N PHE A 508 -3.67 14.95 -41.63
CA PHE A 508 -4.61 15.03 -40.52
C PHE A 508 -5.48 16.28 -40.61
N GLY A 509 -4.87 17.43 -40.95
CA GLY A 509 -5.57 18.69 -41.15
C GLY A 509 -6.60 18.61 -42.28
N LYS A 510 -6.25 18.02 -43.42
CA LYS A 510 -7.18 17.77 -44.54
C LYS A 510 -8.35 16.86 -44.12
N THR A 511 -8.07 15.82 -43.35
CA THR A 511 -9.11 14.92 -42.83
C THR A 511 -10.07 15.66 -41.90
N LEU A 512 -9.55 16.51 -41.00
CA LEU A 512 -10.36 17.34 -40.11
C LEU A 512 -11.19 18.35 -40.91
N PHE A 513 -10.57 19.02 -41.89
CA PHE A 513 -11.23 19.97 -42.78
C PHE A 513 -12.41 19.34 -43.50
N GLU A 514 -12.24 18.16 -44.12
CA GLU A 514 -13.33 17.49 -44.83
C GLU A 514 -14.56 17.22 -43.94
N ARG A 515 -14.33 16.84 -42.67
CA ARG A 515 -15.42 16.64 -41.69
C ARG A 515 -16.03 17.94 -41.19
N ARG A 516 -15.30 19.05 -41.27
CA ARG A 516 -15.62 20.32 -40.58
C ARG A 516 -15.83 21.52 -41.49
N LYS A 517 -15.64 21.41 -42.80
CA LYS A 517 -15.77 22.51 -43.78
C LYS A 517 -17.14 23.19 -43.75
N ARG A 518 -18.21 22.46 -43.44
CA ARG A 518 -19.58 23.01 -43.26
C ARG A 518 -19.88 23.56 -41.86
N LYS A 519 -18.89 23.62 -40.97
CA LYS A 519 -18.99 24.30 -39.66
C LYS A 519 -17.93 25.41 -39.52
N GLY A 520 -17.56 26.02 -40.65
CA GLY A 520 -16.74 27.23 -40.68
C GLY A 520 -15.23 27.04 -40.50
N LEU A 521 -14.72 25.80 -40.51
CA LEU A 521 -13.27 25.55 -40.40
C LEU A 521 -12.62 25.63 -41.78
N THR A 522 -11.62 26.49 -41.95
CA THR A 522 -10.81 26.56 -43.18
C THR A 522 -9.74 25.46 -43.22
N GLU A 523 -9.25 25.10 -44.41
CA GLU A 523 -8.19 24.09 -44.54
C GLU A 523 -6.90 24.52 -43.84
N PHE A 524 -6.52 25.80 -43.98
CA PHE A 524 -5.37 26.37 -43.29
C PHE A 524 -5.48 26.24 -41.76
N GLU A 525 -6.61 26.63 -41.18
CA GLU A 525 -6.84 26.49 -39.73
C GLU A 525 -6.82 25.02 -39.29
N ALA A 526 -7.40 24.10 -40.08
CA ALA A 526 -7.41 22.68 -39.76
C ALA A 526 -5.99 22.08 -39.69
N ILE A 527 -5.11 22.48 -40.61
CA ILE A 527 -3.69 22.08 -40.59
C ILE A 527 -2.96 22.72 -39.41
N GLN A 528 -3.22 24.00 -39.10
CA GLN A 528 -2.60 24.65 -37.94
C GLN A 528 -3.01 24.00 -36.61
N LEU A 529 -4.27 23.56 -36.47
CA LEU A 529 -4.74 22.86 -35.28
C LEU A 529 -3.98 21.56 -35.02
N MET A 530 -3.39 20.91 -36.05
CA MET A 530 -2.57 19.71 -35.87
C MET A 530 -1.24 19.98 -35.15
N ARG A 531 -0.85 21.25 -34.94
CA ARG A 531 0.27 21.60 -34.06
C ARG A 531 -0.10 21.48 -32.58
N GLU A 532 -1.39 21.45 -32.25
CA GLU A 532 -1.89 21.28 -30.89
C GLU A 532 -2.00 19.79 -30.53
N ARG A 533 -1.37 19.42 -29.40
CA ARG A 533 -1.18 18.02 -29.01
C ARG A 533 -2.50 17.24 -28.85
N ASN A 534 -3.57 17.90 -28.38
CA ASN A 534 -4.89 17.25 -28.25
C ASN A 534 -5.57 16.95 -29.58
N TYR A 535 -5.41 17.82 -30.59
CA TYR A 535 -5.93 17.54 -31.93
C TYR A 535 -5.09 16.46 -32.62
N PHE A 536 -3.76 16.57 -32.51
CA PHE A 536 -2.85 15.59 -33.09
C PHE A 536 -3.05 14.20 -32.47
N GLY A 537 -3.12 14.11 -31.13
CA GLY A 537 -3.36 12.87 -30.40
C GLY A 537 -4.71 12.23 -30.75
N ALA A 538 -5.79 13.02 -30.83
CA ALA A 538 -7.08 12.50 -31.25
C ALA A 538 -7.07 12.00 -32.71
N MET A 539 -6.31 12.63 -33.61
CA MET A 539 -6.13 12.15 -34.98
C MET A 539 -5.31 10.87 -35.07
N LEU A 540 -4.29 10.69 -34.21
CA LEU A 540 -3.56 9.42 -34.10
C LEU A 540 -4.51 8.26 -33.78
N VAL A 541 -5.45 8.49 -32.86
CA VAL A 541 -6.47 7.49 -32.50
C VAL A 541 -7.49 7.28 -33.63
N ASP A 542 -7.96 8.35 -34.27
CA ASP A 542 -8.91 8.25 -35.38
C ASP A 542 -8.36 7.47 -36.58
N LYS A 543 -7.07 7.65 -36.89
CA LYS A 543 -6.36 6.99 -37.99
C LYS A 543 -5.86 5.58 -37.64
N GLY A 544 -6.04 5.13 -36.39
CA GLY A 544 -5.60 3.80 -35.93
C GLY A 544 -4.08 3.67 -35.72
N ILE A 545 -3.37 4.79 -35.57
CA ILE A 545 -1.93 4.81 -35.24
C ILE A 545 -1.72 4.61 -33.73
N ALA A 546 -2.66 5.11 -32.92
CA ALA A 546 -2.78 4.80 -31.51
C ALA A 546 -4.16 4.14 -31.26
N ASP A 547 -4.25 3.28 -30.25
CA ASP A 547 -5.50 2.61 -29.91
C ASP A 547 -6.38 3.45 -28.98
N ALA A 548 -5.76 4.24 -28.08
CA ALA A 548 -6.47 5.07 -27.11
C ALA A 548 -5.72 6.36 -26.77
N MET A 549 -6.41 7.33 -26.15
CA MET A 549 -5.84 8.61 -25.70
C MET A 549 -6.28 8.96 -24.27
N ILE A 550 -5.33 9.42 -23.46
CA ILE A 550 -5.56 9.99 -22.12
C ILE A 550 -5.03 11.43 -22.10
N THR A 551 -5.86 12.40 -21.72
CA THR A 551 -5.49 13.83 -21.70
C THR A 551 -6.20 14.61 -20.58
N GLY A 552 -5.79 15.84 -20.30
CA GLY A 552 -6.57 16.79 -19.49
C GLY A 552 -6.02 17.07 -18.09
N LEU A 553 -4.82 16.57 -17.78
CA LEU A 553 -4.17 16.76 -16.48
C LEU A 553 -3.84 18.25 -16.21
N THR A 554 -3.50 19.01 -17.25
CA THR A 554 -3.02 20.41 -17.15
C THR A 554 -3.98 21.43 -17.75
N ARG A 555 -5.11 20.99 -18.30
CA ARG A 555 -6.05 21.86 -19.02
C ARG A 555 -7.48 21.69 -18.53
N SER A 556 -8.29 22.75 -18.70
CA SER A 556 -9.70 22.68 -18.35
C SER A 556 -10.42 21.62 -19.18
N TYR A 557 -11.34 20.90 -18.55
CA TYR A 557 -12.11 19.81 -19.17
C TYR A 557 -12.77 20.22 -20.50
N ARG A 558 -13.36 21.43 -20.54
CA ARG A 558 -14.00 22.00 -21.74
C ARG A 558 -13.03 22.16 -22.91
N SER A 559 -11.78 22.53 -22.65
CA SER A 559 -10.76 22.69 -23.69
C SER A 559 -10.24 21.35 -24.21
N SER A 560 -10.22 20.32 -23.36
CA SER A 560 -9.76 18.97 -23.70
C SER A 560 -10.81 18.14 -24.43
N ILE A 561 -12.11 18.33 -24.14
CA ILE A 561 -13.20 17.54 -24.77
C ILE A 561 -13.54 17.99 -26.20
N LYS A 562 -13.36 19.28 -26.51
CA LYS A 562 -13.70 19.84 -27.82
C LYS A 562 -12.95 19.16 -28.99
N PRO A 563 -11.62 18.98 -28.95
CA PRO A 563 -10.88 18.27 -30.00
C PRO A 563 -11.38 16.83 -30.20
N VAL A 564 -11.65 16.14 -29.08
CA VAL A 564 -12.13 14.75 -29.08
C VAL A 564 -13.48 14.64 -29.79
N LEU A 565 -14.45 15.50 -29.45
CA LEU A 565 -15.76 15.51 -30.09
C LEU A 565 -15.70 15.90 -31.58
N GLN A 566 -14.77 16.77 -31.98
CA GLN A 566 -14.63 17.19 -33.37
C GLN A 566 -13.99 16.13 -34.27
N ILE A 567 -13.05 15.35 -33.75
CA ILE A 567 -12.29 14.35 -34.49
C ILE A 567 -12.91 12.96 -34.36
N ILE A 568 -13.04 12.46 -33.14
CA ILE A 568 -13.51 11.10 -32.86
C ILE A 568 -15.00 10.99 -33.10
N GLY A 569 -15.76 11.96 -32.58
CA GLY A 569 -17.23 11.97 -32.66
C GLY A 569 -17.90 10.89 -31.81
N LEU A 570 -19.22 10.82 -31.95
CA LEU A 570 -20.07 9.88 -31.22
C LEU A 570 -20.07 8.50 -31.90
N GLU A 571 -20.30 7.47 -31.09
CA GLU A 571 -20.59 6.13 -31.61
C GLU A 571 -21.87 6.12 -32.45
N LYS A 572 -22.02 5.14 -33.34
CA LYS A 572 -23.22 5.01 -34.17
C LYS A 572 -24.45 4.89 -33.26
N ASP A 573 -25.51 5.63 -33.60
CA ASP A 573 -26.77 5.66 -32.87
C ASP A 573 -26.68 6.25 -31.44
N VAL A 574 -25.56 6.89 -31.10
CA VAL A 574 -25.38 7.67 -29.87
C VAL A 574 -25.50 9.17 -30.17
N LYS A 575 -26.33 9.88 -29.42
CA LYS A 575 -26.61 11.31 -29.55
C LYS A 575 -25.95 12.13 -28.45
N VAL A 576 -25.62 11.52 -27.31
CA VAL A 576 -25.08 12.21 -26.14
C VAL A 576 -23.93 11.45 -25.50
N VAL A 577 -22.89 12.18 -25.06
CA VAL A 577 -21.77 11.63 -24.27
C VAL A 577 -22.08 11.82 -22.80
N ALA A 578 -21.73 10.84 -21.96
CA ALA A 578 -21.81 10.97 -20.50
C ALA A 578 -20.44 10.83 -19.86
N GLY A 579 -20.26 11.43 -18.69
CA GLY A 579 -19.12 11.14 -17.82
C GLY A 579 -19.55 10.32 -16.61
N MET A 580 -18.87 9.19 -16.41
CA MET A 580 -19.09 8.28 -15.29
C MET A 580 -17.89 8.28 -14.35
N TYR A 581 -18.13 8.28 -13.03
CA TYR A 581 -17.11 7.92 -12.04
C TYR A 581 -17.39 6.56 -11.44
N ILE A 582 -16.33 5.91 -11.00
CA ILE A 582 -16.37 4.73 -10.15
C ILE A 582 -15.81 5.13 -8.80
N LEU A 583 -16.58 4.96 -7.73
CA LEU A 583 -16.12 5.08 -6.35
C LEU A 583 -15.99 3.68 -5.76
N ASN A 584 -14.82 3.37 -5.21
CA ASN A 584 -14.63 2.08 -4.55
C ASN A 584 -15.04 2.18 -3.08
N THR A 585 -16.09 1.48 -2.67
CA THR A 585 -16.61 1.54 -1.30
C THR A 585 -16.45 0.20 -0.60
N LYS A 586 -16.62 0.17 0.73
CA LYS A 586 -16.68 -1.09 1.50
C LYS A 586 -17.82 -2.02 1.06
N ARG A 587 -18.86 -1.49 0.41
CA ARG A 587 -19.97 -2.27 -0.18
C ARG A 587 -19.68 -2.74 -1.62
N GLY A 588 -18.49 -2.43 -2.14
CA GLY A 588 -18.11 -2.66 -3.53
C GLY A 588 -18.15 -1.38 -4.38
N PRO A 589 -17.93 -1.51 -5.71
CA PRO A 589 -17.84 -0.37 -6.60
C PRO A 589 -19.21 0.26 -6.89
N PHE A 590 -19.29 1.57 -6.73
CA PHE A 590 -20.42 2.39 -7.16
C PHE A 590 -20.10 3.12 -8.45
N PHE A 591 -21.04 3.11 -9.39
CA PHE A 591 -20.97 3.80 -10.67
C PHE A 591 -21.90 5.02 -10.66
N LEU A 592 -21.38 6.22 -10.92
CA LEU A 592 -22.12 7.47 -10.81
C LEU A 592 -22.12 8.18 -12.17
N ALA A 593 -23.30 8.46 -12.73
CA ALA A 593 -23.45 9.12 -14.04
C ALA A 593 -24.72 9.99 -14.12
N ASP A 594 -24.84 11.03 -14.94
CA ASP A 594 -23.75 11.81 -15.49
C ASP A 594 -23.26 12.83 -14.46
N THR A 595 -21.94 12.96 -14.36
CA THR A 595 -21.26 13.73 -13.32
C THR A 595 -20.40 14.86 -13.88
N THR A 596 -20.25 14.97 -15.21
CA THR A 596 -19.31 15.93 -15.82
C THR A 596 -19.74 16.55 -17.15
N VAL A 597 -20.67 15.98 -17.92
CA VAL A 597 -20.92 16.43 -19.31
C VAL A 597 -22.22 17.20 -19.48
N ASN A 598 -23.36 16.62 -19.10
CA ASN A 598 -24.68 17.16 -19.44
C ASN A 598 -25.27 17.99 -18.29
N VAL A 599 -25.42 19.30 -18.52
CA VAL A 599 -25.90 20.27 -17.52
C VAL A 599 -27.31 19.93 -17.04
N ASN A 600 -28.27 19.81 -17.96
CA ASN A 600 -29.66 19.44 -17.68
C ASN A 600 -30.16 18.50 -18.80
N PRO A 601 -29.88 17.19 -18.73
CA PRO A 601 -30.27 16.24 -19.78
C PRO A 601 -31.79 16.04 -19.83
N THR A 602 -32.33 15.83 -21.03
CA THR A 602 -33.75 15.47 -21.23
C THR A 602 -34.01 14.01 -20.86
N ALA A 603 -35.29 13.61 -20.70
CA ALA A 603 -35.67 12.22 -20.42
C ALA A 603 -35.08 11.21 -21.44
N ASP A 604 -35.12 11.54 -22.75
CA ASP A 604 -34.51 10.73 -23.81
C ASP A 604 -33.00 10.58 -23.63
N GLN A 605 -32.32 11.68 -23.27
CA GLN A 605 -30.88 11.67 -23.01
C GLN A 605 -30.56 10.85 -21.76
N ILE A 606 -31.33 10.96 -20.69
CA ILE A 606 -31.13 10.19 -19.45
C ILE A 606 -31.30 8.69 -19.71
N ALA A 607 -32.34 8.29 -20.47
CA ALA A 607 -32.53 6.90 -20.86
C ALA A 607 -31.34 6.39 -21.69
N GLU A 608 -30.87 7.18 -22.66
CA GLU A 608 -29.71 6.83 -23.49
C GLU A 608 -28.41 6.72 -22.68
N ILE A 609 -28.14 7.70 -21.79
CA ILE A 609 -26.99 7.71 -20.88
C ILE A 609 -27.02 6.45 -20.01
N THR A 610 -28.17 6.15 -19.41
CA THR A 610 -28.36 4.98 -18.53
C THR A 610 -28.05 3.68 -19.26
N PHE A 611 -28.56 3.52 -20.48
CA PHE A 611 -28.31 2.34 -21.28
C PHE A 611 -26.83 2.20 -21.65
N ASN A 612 -26.18 3.27 -22.11
CA ASN A 612 -24.77 3.24 -22.48
C ASN A 612 -23.84 3.01 -21.27
N VAL A 613 -24.15 3.61 -20.12
CA VAL A 613 -23.46 3.33 -18.84
C VAL A 613 -23.59 1.85 -18.48
N SER A 614 -24.78 1.27 -18.62
CA SER A 614 -25.00 -0.16 -18.34
C SER A 614 -24.12 -1.08 -19.19
N LYS A 615 -23.89 -0.73 -20.47
CA LYS A 615 -22.99 -1.49 -21.36
C LYS A 615 -21.55 -1.43 -20.86
N VAL A 616 -21.08 -0.26 -20.45
CA VAL A 616 -19.72 -0.07 -19.91
C VAL A 616 -19.54 -0.87 -18.62
N ILE A 617 -20.51 -0.84 -17.71
CA ILE A 617 -20.47 -1.61 -16.46
C ILE A 617 -20.38 -3.11 -16.73
N ARG A 618 -21.15 -3.62 -17.70
CA ARG A 618 -21.06 -5.04 -18.13
C ARG A 618 -19.69 -5.41 -18.71
N LYS A 619 -18.97 -4.48 -19.35
CA LYS A 619 -17.59 -4.72 -19.84
C LYS A 619 -16.61 -5.02 -18.69
N PHE A 620 -16.93 -4.54 -17.47
CA PHE A 620 -16.17 -4.83 -16.25
C PHE A 620 -16.64 -6.11 -15.53
N LYS A 621 -17.52 -6.92 -16.15
CA LYS A 621 -18.15 -8.11 -15.56
C LYS A 621 -18.97 -7.82 -14.30
N VAL A 622 -19.49 -6.60 -14.19
CA VAL A 622 -20.42 -6.21 -13.12
C VAL A 622 -21.84 -6.18 -13.68
N THR A 623 -22.80 -6.74 -12.96
CA THR A 623 -24.23 -6.63 -13.31
C THR A 623 -24.74 -5.26 -12.86
N PRO A 624 -25.19 -4.38 -13.77
CA PRO A 624 -25.70 -3.07 -13.40
C PRO A 624 -27.07 -3.20 -12.73
N ARG A 625 -27.23 -2.51 -11.59
CA ARG A 625 -28.47 -2.35 -10.82
C ARG A 625 -28.62 -0.85 -10.59
N ILE A 626 -29.47 -0.23 -11.40
CA ILE A 626 -29.42 1.21 -11.66
C ILE A 626 -30.61 1.91 -11.03
N ALA A 627 -30.34 2.88 -10.15
CA ALA A 627 -31.36 3.79 -9.64
C ALA A 627 -31.30 5.13 -10.38
N LEU A 628 -32.42 5.56 -10.95
CA LEU A 628 -32.62 6.92 -11.43
C LEU A 628 -33.03 7.79 -10.23
N LEU A 629 -32.16 8.70 -9.85
CA LEU A 629 -32.31 9.49 -8.64
C LEU A 629 -33.15 10.77 -8.87
N GLY A 630 -33.92 11.13 -7.86
CA GLY A 630 -34.67 12.39 -7.78
C GLY A 630 -34.97 12.75 -6.33
N TYR A 631 -35.61 13.90 -6.11
CA TYR A 631 -36.15 14.25 -4.79
C TYR A 631 -37.51 13.59 -4.51
N SER A 632 -38.15 13.00 -5.52
CA SER A 632 -39.41 12.25 -5.41
C SER A 632 -39.15 10.75 -5.33
N ASN A 633 -40.09 10.01 -4.75
CA ASN A 633 -40.19 8.56 -4.82
C ASN A 633 -41.45 8.18 -5.58
N PHE A 634 -41.30 7.71 -6.83
CA PHE A 634 -42.39 7.16 -7.66
C PHE A 634 -43.66 8.03 -7.71
N GLY A 635 -43.49 9.32 -7.97
CA GLY A 635 -44.57 10.30 -8.15
C GLY A 635 -44.99 11.03 -6.86
N SER A 636 -44.30 10.80 -5.73
CA SER A 636 -44.61 11.45 -4.45
C SER A 636 -44.55 12.98 -4.47
N SER A 637 -43.82 13.58 -5.41
CA SER A 637 -43.60 15.02 -5.50
C SER A 637 -43.39 15.42 -6.97
N PRO A 638 -44.27 16.27 -7.55
CA PRO A 638 -44.15 16.68 -8.94
C PRO A 638 -42.99 17.65 -9.18
N GLY A 639 -42.65 17.87 -10.45
CA GLY A 639 -41.68 18.86 -10.90
C GLY A 639 -40.68 18.32 -11.92
N GLU A 640 -39.94 19.23 -12.55
CA GLU A 640 -39.17 18.96 -13.78
C GLU A 640 -38.22 17.77 -13.65
N ASP A 641 -37.43 17.72 -12.57
CA ASP A 641 -36.47 16.63 -12.34
C ASP A 641 -37.17 15.30 -12.05
N SER A 642 -38.29 15.32 -11.33
CA SER A 642 -39.07 14.11 -11.02
C SER A 642 -39.70 13.53 -12.29
N GLU A 643 -40.41 14.37 -13.04
CA GLU A 643 -41.14 13.98 -14.25
C GLU A 643 -40.21 13.47 -15.36
N LYS A 644 -39.06 14.13 -15.58
CA LYS A 644 -38.12 13.70 -16.61
C LYS A 644 -37.45 12.36 -16.26
N MET A 645 -37.17 12.12 -14.97
CA MET A 645 -36.60 10.84 -14.51
C MET A 645 -37.62 9.71 -14.63
N SER A 646 -38.87 9.96 -14.21
CA SER A 646 -39.99 9.03 -14.38
C SER A 646 -40.20 8.63 -15.85
N LYS A 647 -40.19 9.63 -16.74
CA LYS A 647 -40.32 9.42 -18.18
C LYS A 647 -39.14 8.63 -18.75
N ALA A 648 -37.92 8.87 -18.27
CA ALA A 648 -36.74 8.10 -18.67
C ALA A 648 -36.84 6.62 -18.23
N VAL A 649 -37.34 6.35 -17.02
CA VAL A 649 -37.61 4.97 -16.55
C VAL A 649 -38.62 4.26 -17.46
N SER A 650 -39.73 4.93 -17.78
CA SER A 650 -40.75 4.39 -18.69
C SER A 650 -40.15 4.00 -20.05
N MET A 651 -39.33 4.88 -20.63
CA MET A 651 -38.63 4.60 -21.89
C MET A 651 -37.65 3.43 -21.79
N LEU A 652 -36.95 3.30 -20.66
CA LEU A 652 -36.01 2.21 -20.43
C LEU A 652 -36.72 0.87 -20.27
N HIS A 653 -37.85 0.83 -19.58
CA HIS A 653 -38.65 -0.39 -19.44
C HIS A 653 -39.24 -0.84 -20.79
N GLU A 654 -39.69 0.11 -21.62
CA GLU A 654 -40.21 -0.18 -22.96
C GLU A 654 -39.12 -0.68 -23.91
N LYS A 655 -37.99 0.04 -24.00
CA LYS A 655 -36.93 -0.24 -24.99
C LYS A 655 -35.93 -1.30 -24.54
N HIS A 656 -35.74 -1.46 -23.23
CA HIS A 656 -34.72 -2.31 -22.62
C HIS A 656 -35.25 -3.08 -21.38
N PRO A 657 -36.29 -3.92 -21.53
CA PRO A 657 -36.98 -4.57 -20.41
C PRO A 657 -36.09 -5.51 -19.57
N ALA A 658 -34.96 -5.97 -20.11
CA ALA A 658 -34.01 -6.82 -19.39
C ALA A 658 -33.01 -6.05 -18.50
N LEU A 659 -33.07 -4.72 -18.49
CA LEU A 659 -32.18 -3.88 -17.67
C LEU A 659 -32.76 -3.75 -16.26
N ASN A 660 -31.95 -4.05 -15.23
CA ASN A 660 -32.34 -3.79 -13.84
C ASN A 660 -32.24 -2.29 -13.54
N VAL A 661 -33.30 -1.56 -13.84
CA VAL A 661 -33.36 -0.12 -13.66
C VAL A 661 -34.72 0.30 -13.13
N ASP A 662 -34.72 1.25 -12.20
CA ASP A 662 -35.96 1.81 -11.68
C ASP A 662 -35.76 3.22 -11.10
N GLY A 663 -36.87 3.86 -10.74
CA GLY A 663 -36.94 5.22 -10.23
C GLY A 663 -38.18 5.94 -10.78
N GLU A 664 -38.28 7.25 -10.65
CA GLU A 664 -37.43 8.14 -9.88
C GLU A 664 -37.52 7.87 -8.37
N MET A 665 -36.40 7.96 -7.65
CA MET A 665 -36.35 7.69 -6.22
C MET A 665 -35.28 8.51 -5.51
N GLN A 666 -35.45 8.71 -4.21
CA GLN A 666 -34.45 9.33 -3.35
C GLN A 666 -33.30 8.35 -3.04
N ALA A 667 -32.11 8.91 -2.83
CA ALA A 667 -30.89 8.13 -2.63
C ALA A 667 -30.93 7.21 -1.40
N ASN A 668 -31.62 7.60 -0.32
CA ASN A 668 -31.74 6.77 0.88
C ASN A 668 -32.50 5.46 0.60
N PHE A 669 -33.53 5.48 -0.24
CA PHE A 669 -34.22 4.26 -0.67
C PHE A 669 -33.33 3.44 -1.61
N ALA A 670 -32.69 4.07 -2.60
CA ALA A 670 -31.78 3.39 -3.52
C ALA A 670 -30.65 2.64 -2.79
N LEU A 671 -30.12 3.21 -1.69
CA LEU A 671 -28.98 2.67 -0.95
C LEU A 671 -29.35 1.80 0.25
N ASN A 672 -30.65 1.62 0.53
CA ASN A 672 -31.17 0.79 1.62
C ASN A 672 -32.18 -0.22 1.08
N SER A 673 -31.72 -1.45 0.85
CA SER A 673 -32.52 -2.54 0.30
C SER A 673 -33.69 -2.94 1.21
N GLU A 674 -33.52 -2.88 2.53
CA GLU A 674 -34.59 -3.15 3.50
C GLU A 674 -35.70 -2.11 3.39
N LEU A 675 -35.33 -0.83 3.38
CA LEU A 675 -36.28 0.28 3.25
C LEU A 675 -36.99 0.26 1.87
N MET A 676 -36.26 -0.08 0.80
CA MET A 676 -36.82 -0.27 -0.54
C MET A 676 -37.87 -1.39 -0.54
N ASN A 677 -37.54 -2.53 0.06
CA ASN A 677 -38.43 -3.69 0.13
C ASN A 677 -39.69 -3.41 0.96
N GLU A 678 -39.56 -2.65 2.05
CA GLU A 678 -40.68 -2.34 2.93
C GLU A 678 -41.67 -1.37 2.27
N LYS A 679 -41.17 -0.30 1.64
CA LYS A 679 -42.02 0.78 1.11
C LYS A 679 -42.41 0.59 -0.35
N PHE A 680 -41.55 -0.01 -1.17
CA PHE A 680 -41.72 -0.12 -2.61
C PHE A 680 -41.39 -1.54 -3.14
N PRO A 681 -42.07 -2.59 -2.63
CA PRO A 681 -41.78 -3.99 -3.03
C PRO A 681 -42.04 -4.28 -4.51
N PHE A 682 -42.79 -3.42 -5.21
CA PHE A 682 -43.03 -3.53 -6.65
C PHE A 682 -41.82 -3.11 -7.50
N SER A 683 -40.84 -2.41 -6.92
CA SER A 683 -39.69 -1.90 -7.67
C SER A 683 -38.87 -3.05 -8.26
N GLN A 684 -38.36 -2.89 -9.48
CA GLN A 684 -37.42 -3.84 -10.06
C GLN A 684 -36.09 -3.94 -9.28
N LEU A 685 -35.82 -2.97 -8.40
CA LEU A 685 -34.66 -2.93 -7.51
C LEU A 685 -34.94 -3.52 -6.12
N ALA A 686 -36.18 -3.94 -5.83
CA ALA A 686 -36.47 -4.68 -4.61
C ALA A 686 -35.61 -5.96 -4.54
N ASN A 687 -35.08 -6.23 -3.34
CA ASN A 687 -34.15 -7.32 -3.05
C ASN A 687 -32.82 -7.27 -3.83
N LYS A 688 -32.45 -6.11 -4.37
CA LYS A 688 -31.19 -5.92 -5.10
C LYS A 688 -30.38 -4.80 -4.45
N GLU A 689 -29.08 -4.99 -4.42
CA GLU A 689 -28.14 -3.94 -4.02
C GLU A 689 -27.82 -3.04 -5.20
N VAL A 690 -28.33 -1.81 -5.17
CA VAL A 690 -28.03 -0.78 -6.17
C VAL A 690 -26.52 -0.51 -6.16
N ASN A 691 -25.94 -0.49 -7.35
CA ASN A 691 -24.52 -0.17 -7.55
C ASN A 691 -24.31 0.96 -8.56
N THR A 692 -25.38 1.45 -9.19
CA THR A 692 -25.29 2.50 -10.22
C THR A 692 -26.32 3.58 -9.92
N LEU A 693 -25.86 4.83 -9.83
CA LEU A 693 -26.68 6.00 -9.56
C LEU A 693 -26.70 6.91 -10.78
N VAL A 694 -27.89 7.14 -11.32
CA VAL A 694 -28.10 8.08 -12.43
C VAL A 694 -28.74 9.37 -11.93
N PHE A 695 -28.09 10.51 -12.14
CA PHE A 695 -28.50 11.81 -11.61
C PHE A 695 -29.33 12.63 -12.62
N PRO A 696 -30.26 13.49 -12.14
CA PRO A 696 -31.15 14.26 -13.00
C PRO A 696 -30.44 15.43 -13.70
N ASN A 697 -29.35 15.95 -13.13
CA ASN A 697 -28.59 17.08 -13.67
C ASN A 697 -27.13 17.07 -13.18
N LEU A 698 -26.28 17.87 -13.83
CA LEU A 698 -24.84 17.91 -13.55
C LEU A 698 -24.52 18.30 -12.10
N SER A 699 -25.24 19.27 -11.53
CA SER A 699 -24.98 19.74 -10.18
C SER A 699 -25.24 18.64 -9.16
N ALA A 700 -26.37 17.93 -9.28
CA ALA A 700 -26.71 16.81 -8.40
C ALA A 700 -25.66 15.70 -8.46
N GLY A 701 -25.23 15.31 -9.66
CA GLY A 701 -24.19 14.29 -9.84
C GLY A 701 -22.85 14.74 -9.28
N ASN A 702 -22.40 15.94 -9.65
CA ASN A 702 -21.08 16.45 -9.29
C ASN A 702 -20.90 16.66 -7.79
N ILE A 703 -21.87 17.31 -7.13
CA ILE A 703 -21.86 17.52 -5.68
C ILE A 703 -21.84 16.17 -4.97
N THR A 704 -22.73 15.26 -5.35
CA THR A 704 -22.85 13.96 -4.66
C THR A 704 -21.56 13.14 -4.71
N TYR A 705 -20.95 12.95 -5.89
CA TYR A 705 -19.74 12.13 -5.96
C TYR A 705 -18.56 12.79 -5.25
N LYS A 706 -18.41 14.12 -5.31
CA LYS A 706 -17.35 14.83 -4.59
C LYS A 706 -17.54 14.76 -3.08
N THR A 707 -18.77 14.92 -2.59
CA THR A 707 -19.08 14.73 -1.16
C THR A 707 -18.75 13.32 -0.71
N LEU A 708 -19.18 12.29 -1.45
CA LEU A 708 -18.87 10.90 -1.14
C LEU A 708 -17.36 10.63 -1.17
N GLN A 709 -16.66 11.15 -2.17
CA GLN A 709 -15.20 11.03 -2.30
C GLN A 709 -14.49 11.56 -1.04
N GLN A 710 -14.85 12.76 -0.59
CA GLN A 710 -14.19 13.42 0.54
C GLN A 710 -14.60 12.84 1.90
N MET A 711 -15.88 12.48 2.10
CA MET A 711 -16.35 11.94 3.38
C MET A 711 -15.88 10.51 3.63
N MET A 712 -15.71 9.72 2.58
CA MET A 712 -15.31 8.31 2.69
C MET A 712 -13.79 8.12 2.56
N ASP A 713 -13.04 9.17 2.21
CA ASP A 713 -11.62 9.13 1.88
C ASP A 713 -11.30 8.03 0.85
N VAL A 714 -12.09 7.98 -0.23
CA VAL A 714 -11.99 6.96 -1.28
C VAL A 714 -11.50 7.56 -2.59
N ASP A 715 -10.67 6.81 -3.31
CA ASP A 715 -10.27 7.16 -4.67
C ASP A 715 -11.46 7.10 -5.64
N ALA A 716 -11.49 8.06 -6.57
CA ALA A 716 -12.45 8.10 -7.67
C ALA A 716 -11.75 7.75 -8.98
N ILE A 717 -12.36 6.86 -9.77
CA ILE A 717 -11.87 6.53 -11.11
C ILE A 717 -12.78 7.21 -12.13
N GLY A 718 -12.29 8.23 -12.82
CA GLY A 718 -13.02 8.94 -13.84
C GLY A 718 -12.51 10.37 -14.09
N PRO A 719 -13.21 11.15 -14.93
CA PRO A 719 -14.44 10.78 -15.61
C PRO A 719 -14.19 9.86 -16.80
N ILE A 720 -14.88 8.72 -16.82
CA ILE A 720 -14.90 7.79 -17.94
C ILE A 720 -15.91 8.33 -18.96
N LEU A 721 -15.41 8.68 -20.14
CA LEU A 721 -16.27 9.15 -21.23
C LEU A 721 -16.98 7.97 -21.89
N VAL A 722 -18.31 8.02 -21.89
CA VAL A 722 -19.19 7.01 -22.45
C VAL A 722 -19.89 7.56 -23.70
N GLY A 723 -19.87 6.81 -24.81
CA GLY A 723 -20.58 7.18 -26.05
C GLY A 723 -19.68 7.70 -27.19
N LEU A 724 -18.36 7.66 -27.05
CA LEU A 724 -17.42 8.02 -28.12
C LEU A 724 -17.13 6.85 -29.06
N ARG A 725 -16.91 7.14 -30.36
CA ARG A 725 -16.59 6.12 -31.38
C ARG A 725 -15.26 5.42 -31.17
N LYS A 726 -14.28 6.10 -30.58
CA LYS A 726 -12.95 5.54 -30.25
C LYS A 726 -12.59 5.83 -28.77
N PRO A 727 -11.67 5.06 -28.17
CA PRO A 727 -11.32 5.17 -26.75
C PRO A 727 -10.53 6.45 -26.47
N VAL A 728 -11.20 7.44 -25.89
CA VAL A 728 -10.54 8.66 -25.39
C VAL A 728 -11.15 9.03 -24.05
N HIS A 729 -10.30 9.25 -23.05
CA HIS A 729 -10.75 9.69 -21.74
C HIS A 729 -9.99 10.94 -21.28
N ILE A 730 -10.65 11.74 -20.44
CA ILE A 730 -10.16 13.04 -20.00
C ILE A 730 -10.03 13.00 -18.50
N LEU A 731 -8.85 13.32 -17.99
CA LEU A 731 -8.50 13.39 -16.58
C LEU A 731 -9.07 14.67 -15.94
N GLN A 732 -9.20 14.67 -14.61
CA GLN A 732 -9.42 15.90 -13.87
C GLN A 732 -8.10 16.66 -13.68
N LEU A 733 -8.22 17.98 -13.52
CA LEU A 733 -7.10 18.80 -13.10
C LEU A 733 -6.60 18.34 -11.73
N GLY A 734 -5.30 18.10 -11.63
CA GLY A 734 -4.65 17.70 -10.37
C GLY A 734 -4.65 16.20 -10.10
N SER A 735 -5.13 15.36 -11.03
CA SER A 735 -5.17 13.91 -10.82
C SER A 735 -3.85 13.30 -10.34
N SER A 736 -3.94 12.29 -9.47
CA SER A 736 -2.79 11.54 -8.96
C SER A 736 -2.25 10.55 -10.01
N VAL A 737 -1.01 10.07 -9.86
CA VAL A 737 -0.45 9.05 -10.76
C VAL A 737 -1.33 7.79 -10.79
N ARG A 738 -1.85 7.39 -9.62
CA ARG A 738 -2.77 6.25 -9.47
C ARG A 738 -4.07 6.43 -10.27
N GLU A 739 -4.68 7.61 -10.20
CA GLU A 739 -5.88 7.93 -11.00
C GLU A 739 -5.59 7.85 -12.50
N ILE A 740 -4.44 8.36 -12.95
CA ILE A 740 -4.02 8.30 -14.35
C ILE A 740 -3.88 6.84 -14.81
N ILE A 741 -3.20 6.00 -14.03
CA ILE A 741 -3.01 4.58 -14.36
C ILE A 741 -4.35 3.84 -14.44
N ASN A 742 -5.26 4.10 -13.50
CA ASN A 742 -6.59 3.51 -13.53
C ASN A 742 -7.36 3.90 -14.81
N MET A 743 -7.25 5.17 -15.22
CA MET A 743 -7.82 5.64 -16.48
C MET A 743 -7.17 5.03 -17.72
N VAL A 744 -5.85 4.81 -17.71
CA VAL A 744 -5.12 4.08 -18.77
C VAL A 744 -5.66 2.66 -18.90
N LYS A 745 -5.81 1.94 -17.79
CA LYS A 745 -6.36 0.56 -17.79
C LYS A 745 -7.77 0.52 -18.40
N ILE A 746 -8.62 1.49 -18.07
CA ILE A 746 -9.97 1.60 -18.66
C ILE A 746 -9.91 1.92 -20.16
N ALA A 747 -9.03 2.83 -20.58
CA ALA A 747 -8.87 3.18 -21.98
C ALA A 747 -8.42 1.97 -22.82
N VAL A 748 -7.51 1.15 -22.28
CA VAL A 748 -7.06 -0.10 -22.92
C VAL A 748 -8.22 -1.09 -23.05
N ILE A 749 -9.05 -1.27 -22.02
CA ILE A 749 -10.22 -2.17 -22.10
C ILE A 749 -11.23 -1.68 -23.14
N ASP A 750 -11.49 -0.38 -23.20
CA ASP A 750 -12.40 0.18 -24.20
C ASP A 750 -11.82 0.00 -25.61
N ALA A 751 -10.50 0.15 -25.78
CA ALA A 751 -9.79 -0.11 -27.03
C ALA A 751 -9.80 -1.57 -27.48
N GLN A 752 -9.71 -2.52 -26.55
CA GLN A 752 -9.82 -3.95 -26.86
C GLN A 752 -11.22 -4.34 -27.36
N SER A 753 -12.23 -3.52 -27.09
CA SER A 753 -13.64 -3.81 -27.40
C SER A 753 -14.14 -3.11 -28.67
N LYS A 754 -13.29 -2.40 -29.42
CA LYS A 754 -13.66 -1.50 -30.52
C LYS A 754 -12.92 -1.76 -31.82
#